data_AF-A0A7R7XCE1-F1
#
_entry.id   AF-A0A7R7XCE1-F1
#
_cell.length_a   1.000
_cell.length_b   1.000
_cell.length_c   1.000
_cell.angle_alpha   90.00
_cell.angle_beta   90.00
_cell.angle_gamma   90.00
#
_symmetry.space_group_name_H-M   'P 1'
#
loop_
_entity.id
_entity.type
_entity.pdbx_description
1 polymer ?
#
loop_
_entity_poly.entity_id
_entity_poly.type
_entity_poly.pdbx_seq_one_letter_code
_entity_poly.pdbx_strand_id
1 'polypeptide(L)'
;MPLALQLDIEGRQLVICGAIALVCTSAIAYLYLRPHKGNYPKLDASNNGLRVKFRSQFRPRPNAAEDAKLTARGELEFYKELFFKLQNLEDFPDTKPLGRQSFLILLSQALEDYVKAPSSSSSSILSIKRFDEKELARFLDSQQDNVTSQYHEYIGRRKSGGPRELFENKQMAGDLLRNMAPLKLVDGAWLGHFNKITMPFALRSIVKQTWQVFTEELGNGNAEQHHVKIFEELLGAFEPDLPSPTTKAILHPRYRLGNLKYWRAAAAQLLVSLFPHEFVPEILGFNMHFEALQLDTMQAAKELPELHLNPYYFLLHVSIDNSHSGHAAMAMTSVVDYIQHLAETEGGVAAEVGWKRIQAGYIFSEWLIKKGNQPTNILPELNADSNVALESRVLAIFRSKLQAAHRLHCGSRVKIGHRLLADWLDPEAFLVDGWQQEFMQCLGSCKPWIYPGDSQRSRLVQELRWGGRMYGSFTKSEVETLELWINSMIHDRVPFYYSFIEPTPRSISKEPDTDKRDNIVPVSHAKTEPESLPTTPSITTDLNLSSLLPLWFTQCCLLESFLYAPGRTTDAIGCAVVRFLRFQSGFETEHPIVTGKDEYSDTAENGGIVDFGLEMLRLVSSASTSSLPIPLDLHSLLSRWPCEFAMMMLKLASSPIQNFGILLGMSMAFLELQEMVSEFSSPRLLCPKSSERLAALARKQYQCLQVCLQHIPDGDGRHSDYHRGYGMAKAEIDKCFKGTVSE
;
A
#
# COMPACT_ATOMS: atom_id res chain seq x y z
N MET A 1 -76.73 5.96 -15.33
CA MET A 1 -76.74 4.49 -15.20
C MET A 1 -75.29 4.04 -15.04
N PRO A 2 -74.96 3.19 -14.06
CA PRO A 2 -74.82 3.54 -12.62
C PRO A 2 -73.39 3.21 -12.12
N LEU A 3 -72.88 3.48 -10.91
CA LEU A 3 -73.23 4.31 -9.73
C LEU A 3 -71.98 4.42 -8.82
N ALA A 4 -72.05 5.39 -7.91
CA ALA A 4 -71.21 5.71 -6.74
C ALA A 4 -70.78 4.55 -5.80
N LEU A 5 -69.68 4.75 -5.05
CA LEU A 5 -69.72 4.99 -3.59
C LEU A 5 -68.33 5.30 -2.98
N GLN A 6 -68.29 6.39 -2.21
CA GLN A 6 -67.17 6.90 -1.42
C GLN A 6 -67.53 6.66 0.06
N LEU A 7 -66.66 6.01 0.85
CA LEU A 7 -66.74 5.96 2.32
C LEU A 7 -65.35 5.66 2.93
N ASP A 8 -64.73 6.74 3.40
CA ASP A 8 -64.01 6.94 4.67
C ASP A 8 -63.56 5.72 5.51
N ILE A 9 -62.23 5.49 5.58
CA ILE A 9 -61.56 4.69 6.63
C ILE A 9 -60.16 5.30 6.92
N GLU A 10 -60.10 6.43 7.64
CA GLU A 10 -58.83 6.95 8.21
C GLU A 10 -58.73 6.84 9.75
N GLY A 11 -59.69 6.21 10.42
CA GLY A 11 -59.76 6.23 11.90
C GLY A 11 -59.30 4.99 12.68
N ARG A 12 -58.85 3.89 12.05
CA ARG A 12 -58.71 2.58 12.76
C ARG A 12 -57.35 1.88 12.72
N GLN A 13 -56.35 2.35 11.98
CA GLN A 13 -55.00 1.75 12.01
C GLN A 13 -54.04 2.38 13.03
N LEU A 14 -54.26 3.63 13.47
CA LEU A 14 -53.38 4.28 14.45
C LEU A 14 -53.60 3.80 15.91
N VAL A 15 -54.78 3.26 16.24
CA VAL A 15 -55.11 2.83 17.61
C VAL A 15 -54.55 1.43 17.93
N ILE A 16 -54.30 0.60 16.91
CA ILE A 16 -53.79 -0.77 17.08
C ILE A 16 -52.26 -0.78 17.30
N CYS A 17 -51.52 0.15 16.69
CA CYS A 17 -50.07 0.28 16.90
C CYS A 17 -49.71 0.87 18.28
N GLY A 18 -50.55 1.76 18.83
CA GLY A 18 -50.35 2.36 20.16
C GLY A 18 -50.57 1.37 21.32
N ALA A 19 -51.50 0.42 21.18
CA ALA A 19 -51.78 -0.58 22.20
C ALA A 19 -50.69 -1.66 22.32
N ILE A 20 -50.04 -2.03 21.21
CA ILE A 20 -48.96 -3.04 21.19
C ILE A 20 -47.67 -2.48 21.83
N ALA A 21 -47.37 -1.20 21.63
CA ALA A 21 -46.20 -0.54 22.24
C ALA A 21 -46.32 -0.40 23.78
N LEU A 22 -47.54 -0.20 24.30
CA LEU A 22 -47.82 -0.08 25.74
C LEU A 22 -47.81 -1.43 26.48
N VAL A 23 -48.21 -2.51 25.80
CA VAL A 23 -48.14 -3.88 26.36
C VAL A 23 -46.70 -4.39 26.42
N CYS A 24 -45.87 -4.10 25.41
CA CYS A 24 -44.46 -4.51 25.40
C CYS A 24 -43.61 -3.74 26.43
N THR A 25 -43.89 -2.46 26.68
CA THR A 25 -43.19 -1.65 27.70
C THR A 25 -43.60 -2.03 29.13
N SER A 26 -44.87 -2.40 29.34
CA SER A 26 -45.36 -2.86 30.65
C SER A 26 -44.86 -4.26 31.02
N ALA A 27 -44.65 -5.16 30.04
CA ALA A 27 -44.09 -6.49 30.26
C ALA A 27 -42.59 -6.46 30.62
N ILE A 28 -41.83 -5.51 30.07
CA ILE A 28 -40.41 -5.32 30.38
C ILE A 28 -40.24 -4.71 31.79
N ALA A 29 -41.13 -3.78 32.19
CA ALA A 29 -41.15 -3.23 33.55
C ALA A 29 -41.54 -4.26 34.62
N TYR A 30 -42.49 -5.16 34.32
CA TYR A 30 -42.92 -6.23 35.23
C TYR A 30 -41.84 -7.30 35.46
N LEU A 31 -41.02 -7.58 34.45
CA LEU A 31 -39.89 -8.52 34.56
C LEU A 31 -38.67 -7.92 35.31
N TYR A 32 -38.54 -6.59 35.36
CA TYR A 32 -37.46 -5.90 36.08
C TYR A 32 -37.79 -5.54 37.54
N LEU A 33 -39.06 -5.57 37.96
CA LEU A 33 -39.51 -5.13 39.29
C LEU A 33 -39.99 -6.27 40.21
N ARG A 34 -39.55 -7.51 39.99
CA ARG A 34 -39.86 -8.62 40.91
C ARG A 34 -38.86 -8.64 42.08
N PRO A 35 -39.27 -8.36 43.33
CA PRO A 35 -38.37 -8.46 44.48
C PRO A 35 -38.11 -9.94 44.79
N HIS A 36 -36.83 -10.33 44.85
CA HIS A 36 -36.42 -11.62 45.36
C HIS A 36 -36.86 -11.77 46.82
N LYS A 37 -37.76 -12.72 47.11
CA LYS A 37 -38.05 -13.19 48.47
C LYS A 37 -36.81 -13.86 49.06
N GLY A 38 -36.06 -13.12 49.86
CA GLY A 38 -35.05 -13.68 50.77
C GLY A 38 -35.68 -14.04 52.11
N ASN A 39 -35.44 -15.27 52.57
CA ASN A 39 -35.74 -15.69 53.94
C ASN A 39 -34.86 -14.91 54.93
N TYR A 40 -35.48 -14.18 55.86
CA TYR A 40 -34.79 -13.58 57.01
C TYR A 40 -34.89 -14.52 58.22
N PRO A 41 -33.80 -14.88 58.90
CA PRO A 41 -33.84 -15.39 60.27
C PRO A 41 -33.96 -14.23 61.26
N LYS A 42 -34.72 -14.48 62.34
CA LYS A 42 -34.93 -13.59 63.49
C LYS A 42 -33.61 -13.18 64.16
N LEU A 43 -33.53 -11.91 64.56
CA LEU A 43 -32.49 -11.35 65.41
C LEU A 43 -32.78 -11.69 66.89
N ASP A 44 -31.85 -12.39 67.52
CA ASP A 44 -31.64 -12.34 68.98
C ASP A 44 -30.39 -11.50 69.27
N ALA A 45 -30.51 -10.66 70.28
CA ALA A 45 -29.52 -9.67 70.67
C ALA A 45 -28.51 -10.25 71.67
N SER A 46 -27.23 -10.32 71.28
CA SER A 46 -26.12 -10.18 72.24
C SER A 46 -24.79 -9.86 71.55
N ASN A 47 -24.17 -8.77 72.02
CA ASN A 47 -22.79 -8.30 71.83
C ASN A 47 -21.74 -9.30 71.30
N ASN A 48 -21.12 -8.99 70.16
CA ASN A 48 -19.68 -8.64 70.04
C ASN A 48 -19.20 -8.66 68.57
N GLY A 49 -18.60 -7.55 68.12
CA GLY A 49 -17.58 -7.50 67.05
C GLY A 49 -18.04 -7.65 65.59
N LEU A 50 -18.49 -6.55 64.96
CA LEU A 50 -18.73 -6.50 63.51
C LEU A 50 -17.46 -6.11 62.72
N ARG A 51 -16.78 -7.12 62.15
CA ARG A 51 -15.84 -6.98 61.03
C ARG A 51 -16.55 -7.48 59.77
N VAL A 52 -17.23 -6.59 59.05
CA VAL A 52 -17.97 -6.96 57.83
C VAL A 52 -17.01 -7.02 56.65
N LYS A 53 -16.76 -8.24 56.17
CA LYS A 53 -16.15 -8.51 54.85
C LYS A 53 -17.16 -8.11 53.76
N PHE A 54 -16.96 -6.97 53.12
CA PHE A 54 -17.54 -6.72 51.80
C PHE A 54 -16.75 -7.53 50.77
N ARG A 55 -17.31 -8.66 50.32
CA ARG A 55 -16.93 -9.28 49.04
C ARG A 55 -17.39 -8.33 47.94
N SER A 56 -16.48 -7.56 47.34
CA SER A 56 -16.76 -6.97 46.05
C SER A 56 -16.95 -8.12 45.06
N GLN A 57 -18.13 -8.21 44.47
CA GLN A 57 -18.30 -8.92 43.21
C GLN A 57 -17.54 -8.10 42.16
N PHE A 58 -16.23 -8.32 42.07
CA PHE A 58 -15.51 -8.03 40.84
C PHE A 58 -16.21 -8.84 39.74
N ARG A 59 -16.77 -8.16 38.73
CA ARG A 59 -16.85 -8.79 37.41
C ARG A 59 -15.44 -9.31 37.11
N PRO A 60 -15.28 -10.56 36.66
CA PRO A 60 -13.96 -11.03 36.23
C PRO A 60 -13.41 -10.00 35.25
N ARG A 61 -12.13 -9.64 35.38
CA ARG A 61 -11.40 -9.01 34.26
C ARG A 61 -11.68 -9.87 33.01
N PRO A 62 -11.88 -9.27 31.83
CA PRO A 62 -11.97 -10.04 30.60
C PRO A 62 -10.80 -11.04 30.55
N ASN A 63 -11.11 -12.28 30.18
CA ASN A 63 -10.10 -13.32 30.12
C ASN A 63 -9.12 -12.96 28.99
N ALA A 64 -7.80 -12.97 29.22
CA ALA A 64 -6.82 -12.53 28.22
C ALA A 64 -6.95 -13.28 26.88
N ALA A 65 -7.46 -14.51 26.91
CA ALA A 65 -7.77 -15.31 25.73
C ALA A 65 -9.02 -14.84 24.95
N GLU A 66 -10.01 -14.25 25.63
CA GLU A 66 -11.19 -13.65 24.98
C GLU A 66 -10.82 -12.31 24.33
N ASP A 67 -10.02 -11.49 25.01
CA ASP A 67 -9.51 -10.23 24.46
C ASP A 67 -8.68 -10.46 23.20
N ALA A 68 -7.76 -11.44 23.22
CA ALA A 68 -6.95 -11.80 22.05
C ALA A 68 -7.80 -12.26 20.84
N LYS A 69 -8.88 -13.02 21.10
CA LYS A 69 -9.83 -13.43 20.04
C LYS A 69 -10.62 -12.24 19.49
N LEU A 70 -11.00 -11.31 20.35
CA LEU A 70 -11.72 -10.10 19.95
C LEU A 70 -10.83 -9.20 19.07
N THR A 71 -9.57 -9.01 19.46
CA THR A 71 -8.56 -8.29 18.68
C THR A 71 -8.34 -8.95 17.32
N ALA A 72 -8.10 -10.26 17.28
CA ALA A 72 -7.89 -10.99 16.03
C ALA A 72 -9.10 -10.88 15.07
N ARG A 73 -10.32 -10.88 15.61
CA ARG A 73 -11.54 -10.68 14.81
C ARG A 73 -11.63 -9.25 14.27
N GLY A 74 -11.30 -8.24 15.07
CA GLY A 74 -11.25 -6.85 14.63
C GLY A 74 -10.25 -6.65 13.49
N GLU A 75 -9.04 -7.20 13.63
CA GLU A 75 -8.00 -7.13 12.60
C GLU A 75 -8.40 -7.87 11.32
N LEU A 76 -9.04 -9.03 11.44
CA LEU A 76 -9.53 -9.78 10.30
C LEU A 76 -10.51 -8.95 9.45
N GLU A 77 -11.49 -8.30 10.09
CA GLU A 77 -12.46 -7.46 9.39
C GLU A 77 -11.80 -6.18 8.82
N PHE A 78 -10.83 -5.61 9.52
CA PHE A 78 -10.01 -4.51 9.01
C PHE A 78 -9.28 -4.89 7.72
N TYR A 79 -8.57 -6.03 7.68
CA TYR A 79 -7.84 -6.45 6.50
C TYR A 79 -8.75 -6.83 5.34
N LYS A 80 -9.93 -7.40 5.61
CA LYS A 80 -10.96 -7.64 4.59
C LYS A 80 -11.43 -6.34 3.94
N GLU A 81 -11.74 -5.33 4.74
CA GLU A 81 -12.16 -4.02 4.24
C GLU A 81 -11.03 -3.34 3.47
N LEU A 82 -9.81 -3.37 4.01
CA LEU A 82 -8.62 -2.81 3.37
C LEU A 82 -8.31 -3.49 2.04
N PHE A 83 -8.37 -4.82 1.97
CA PHE A 83 -8.21 -5.60 0.74
C PHE A 83 -9.17 -5.15 -0.38
N PHE A 84 -10.45 -4.98 -0.05
CA PHE A 84 -11.44 -4.55 -1.03
C PHE A 84 -11.18 -3.11 -1.49
N LYS A 85 -10.90 -2.19 -0.56
CA LYS A 85 -10.64 -0.79 -0.88
C LYS A 85 -9.36 -0.59 -1.69
N LEU A 86 -8.28 -1.31 -1.38
CA LEU A 86 -7.01 -1.23 -2.12
C LEU A 86 -7.12 -1.71 -3.57
N GLN A 87 -8.05 -2.62 -3.87
CA GLN A 87 -8.33 -3.02 -5.26
C GLN A 87 -9.28 -2.04 -5.98
N ASN A 88 -9.90 -1.11 -5.26
CA ASN A 88 -10.89 -0.14 -5.74
C ASN A 88 -10.52 1.30 -5.36
N LEU A 89 -9.25 1.68 -5.53
CA LEU A 89 -8.72 2.98 -5.07
C LEU A 89 -9.43 4.20 -5.70
N GLU A 90 -10.01 4.05 -6.89
CA GLU A 90 -10.79 5.10 -7.54
C GLU A 90 -12.06 5.47 -6.75
N ASP A 91 -12.71 4.48 -6.16
CA ASP A 91 -13.92 4.66 -5.36
C ASP A 91 -13.60 5.00 -3.90
N PHE A 92 -12.38 4.69 -3.45
CA PHE A 92 -11.93 4.87 -2.07
C PHE A 92 -10.56 5.59 -1.98
N PRO A 93 -10.44 6.85 -2.47
CA PRO A 93 -9.17 7.57 -2.50
C PRO A 93 -8.52 7.77 -1.12
N ASP A 94 -9.33 7.92 -0.06
CA ASP A 94 -8.88 8.05 1.34
C ASP A 94 -8.17 6.80 1.87
N THR A 95 -8.23 5.69 1.14
CA THR A 95 -7.50 4.46 1.47
C THR A 95 -5.99 4.64 1.29
N LYS A 96 -5.52 5.55 0.42
CA LYS A 96 -4.07 5.70 0.19
C LYS A 96 -3.33 6.14 1.46
N PRO A 97 -3.72 7.23 2.17
CA PRO A 97 -3.10 7.60 3.44
C PRO A 97 -3.17 6.50 4.51
N LEU A 98 -4.33 5.85 4.65
CA LEU A 98 -4.51 4.71 5.58
C LEU A 98 -3.59 3.54 5.22
N GLY A 99 -3.43 3.26 3.94
CA GLY A 99 -2.56 2.23 3.42
C GLY A 99 -1.09 2.52 3.75
N ARG A 100 -0.64 3.76 3.55
CA ARG A 100 0.72 4.17 3.92
C ARG A 100 1.01 3.93 5.41
N GLN A 101 0.09 4.34 6.28
CA GLN A 101 0.23 4.14 7.73
C GLN A 101 0.24 2.65 8.09
N SER A 102 -0.68 1.88 7.51
CA SER A 102 -0.77 0.43 7.73
C SER A 102 0.51 -0.29 7.30
N PHE A 103 1.07 0.10 6.15
CA PHE A 103 2.34 -0.43 5.66
C PHE A 103 3.49 -0.15 6.63
N LEU A 104 3.66 1.09 7.08
CA LEU A 104 4.73 1.47 8.01
C LEU A 104 4.62 0.80 9.38
N ILE A 105 3.40 0.63 9.90
CA ILE A 105 3.12 -0.11 11.13
C ILE A 105 3.58 -1.56 10.98
N LEU A 106 3.15 -2.23 9.90
CA LEU A 106 3.47 -3.63 9.68
C LEU A 106 4.95 -3.86 9.40
N LEU A 107 5.57 -2.99 8.61
CA LEU A 107 7.01 -3.02 8.33
C LEU A 107 7.82 -2.83 9.61
N SER A 108 7.42 -1.89 10.47
CA SER A 108 8.05 -1.65 11.77
C SER A 108 7.93 -2.87 12.68
N GLN A 109 6.73 -3.46 12.77
CA GLN A 109 6.52 -4.66 13.57
C GLN A 109 7.38 -5.84 13.08
N ALA A 110 7.44 -6.06 11.76
CA ALA A 110 8.25 -7.11 11.16
C ALA A 110 9.73 -6.94 11.51
N LEU A 111 10.26 -5.72 11.38
CA LEU A 111 11.64 -5.40 11.73
C LEU A 111 11.93 -5.57 13.21
N GLU A 112 11.06 -5.07 14.10
CA GLU A 112 11.24 -5.22 15.54
C GLU A 112 11.30 -6.70 15.96
N ASP A 113 10.40 -7.51 15.40
CA ASP A 113 10.33 -8.94 15.64
C ASP A 113 11.61 -9.67 15.24
N TYR A 114 12.24 -9.25 14.14
CA TYR A 114 13.48 -9.82 13.63
C TYR A 114 14.70 -9.35 14.42
N VAL A 115 14.76 -8.07 14.77
CA VAL A 115 15.85 -7.50 15.57
C VAL A 115 15.85 -8.06 17.00
N LYS A 116 14.67 -8.31 17.58
CA LYS A 116 14.52 -8.89 18.92
C LYS A 116 14.73 -10.42 18.93
N ALA A 117 14.73 -11.08 17.77
CA ALA A 117 14.93 -12.52 17.71
C ALA A 117 16.34 -12.88 18.23
N PRO A 118 16.51 -13.99 18.97
CA PRO A 118 17.81 -14.39 19.51
C PRO A 118 18.89 -14.45 18.42
N SER A 119 20.04 -13.83 18.67
CA SER A 119 21.18 -13.63 17.74
C SER A 119 21.89 -14.91 17.28
N SER A 120 21.30 -16.09 17.51
CA SER A 120 21.78 -17.39 17.06
C SER A 120 21.35 -17.75 15.62
N SER A 121 20.55 -16.92 14.93
CA SER A 121 20.12 -17.20 13.56
C SER A 121 21.07 -16.61 12.52
N SER A 122 22.13 -17.34 12.19
CA SER A 122 22.96 -17.10 10.98
C SER A 122 22.16 -17.22 9.66
N SER A 123 20.85 -17.48 9.74
CA SER A 123 19.92 -17.65 8.63
C SER A 123 19.09 -16.41 8.28
N SER A 124 19.30 -15.27 8.94
CA SER A 124 18.59 -14.02 8.62
C SER A 124 19.36 -13.18 7.59
N ILE A 125 18.65 -12.50 6.69
CA ILE A 125 19.24 -11.52 5.75
C ILE A 125 20.03 -10.41 6.47
N LEU A 126 19.72 -10.12 7.75
CA LEU A 126 20.42 -9.15 8.59
C LEU A 126 21.87 -9.56 8.93
N SER A 127 22.25 -10.81 8.69
CA SER A 127 23.64 -11.28 8.81
C SER A 127 24.57 -10.56 7.82
N ILE A 128 24.05 -10.18 6.65
CA ILE A 128 24.74 -9.42 5.61
C ILE A 128 24.70 -7.93 5.99
N LYS A 129 25.63 -7.49 6.84
CA LYS A 129 25.62 -6.11 7.39
C LYS A 129 25.89 -5.03 6.34
N ARG A 130 26.67 -5.36 5.32
CA ARG A 130 27.00 -4.49 4.18
C ARG A 130 26.72 -5.27 2.93
N PHE A 131 26.20 -4.60 1.91
CA PHE A 131 25.92 -5.26 0.65
C PHE A 131 27.21 -5.83 0.05
N ASP A 132 27.16 -7.13 -0.27
CA ASP A 132 28.12 -7.86 -1.09
C ASP A 132 27.32 -8.85 -1.94
N GLU A 133 27.47 -8.75 -3.26
CA GLU A 133 26.71 -9.58 -4.21
C GLU A 133 26.94 -11.08 -3.99
N LYS A 134 28.19 -11.49 -3.72
CA LYS A 134 28.54 -12.91 -3.53
C LYS A 134 28.04 -13.45 -2.20
N GLU A 135 27.98 -12.62 -1.16
CA GLU A 135 27.38 -12.96 0.12
C GLU A 135 25.86 -13.10 -0.01
N LEU A 136 25.20 -12.20 -0.75
CA LEU A 136 23.78 -12.30 -1.06
C LEU A 136 23.47 -13.58 -1.84
N ALA A 137 24.24 -13.89 -2.89
CA ALA A 137 24.07 -15.11 -3.68
C ALA A 137 24.13 -16.37 -2.79
N ARG A 138 25.20 -16.49 -1.98
CA ARG A 138 25.38 -17.61 -1.06
C ARG A 138 24.27 -17.70 -0.02
N PHE A 139 23.78 -16.56 0.45
CA PHE A 139 22.65 -16.52 1.38
C PHE A 139 21.38 -17.10 0.73
N LEU A 140 21.02 -16.63 -0.48
CA LEU A 140 19.83 -17.10 -1.19
C LEU A 140 19.95 -18.60 -1.56
N ASP A 141 21.12 -19.03 -2.05
CA ASP A 141 21.40 -20.44 -2.31
C ASP A 141 21.21 -21.29 -1.05
N SER A 142 21.70 -20.83 0.10
CA SER A 142 21.54 -21.57 1.36
C SER A 142 20.08 -21.67 1.82
N GLN A 143 19.25 -20.66 1.54
CA GLN A 143 17.81 -20.72 1.83
C GLN A 143 17.12 -21.75 0.92
N GLN A 144 17.44 -21.74 -0.36
CA GLN A 144 16.92 -22.71 -1.32
C GLN A 144 17.36 -24.15 -1.01
N ASP A 145 18.64 -24.36 -0.66
CA ASP A 145 19.16 -25.66 -0.24
C ASP A 145 18.44 -26.19 1.00
N ASN A 146 18.14 -25.32 1.96
CA ASN A 146 17.36 -25.69 3.14
C ASN A 146 15.93 -26.11 2.77
N VAL A 147 15.24 -25.36 1.91
CA VAL A 147 13.87 -25.69 1.45
C VAL A 147 13.84 -26.99 0.64
N THR A 148 14.78 -27.18 -0.28
CA THR A 148 14.86 -28.38 -1.11
C THR A 148 15.30 -29.60 -0.31
N SER A 149 16.13 -29.44 0.73
CA SER A 149 16.45 -30.50 1.69
C SER A 149 15.21 -30.93 2.48
N GLN A 150 14.41 -29.98 2.98
CA GLN A 150 13.13 -30.30 3.65
C GLN A 150 12.16 -31.04 2.72
N TYR A 151 12.11 -30.65 1.45
CA TYR A 151 11.31 -31.36 0.45
C TYR A 151 11.84 -32.76 0.17
N HIS A 152 13.16 -32.94 0.10
CA HIS A 152 13.79 -34.26 -0.04
C HIS A 152 13.42 -35.19 1.13
N GLU A 153 13.50 -34.69 2.37
CA GLU A 153 13.07 -35.42 3.56
C GLU A 153 11.58 -35.76 3.52
N TYR A 154 10.73 -34.81 3.13
CA TYR A 154 9.30 -35.02 2.92
C TYR A 154 9.04 -36.16 1.93
N ILE A 155 9.71 -36.15 0.77
CA ILE A 155 9.59 -37.24 -0.22
C ILE A 155 10.09 -38.57 0.35
N GLY A 156 11.14 -38.59 1.17
CA GLY A 156 11.59 -39.77 1.89
C GLY A 156 10.51 -40.37 2.80
N ARG A 157 9.82 -39.52 3.58
CA ARG A 157 8.69 -39.93 4.43
C ARG A 157 7.53 -40.48 3.59
N ARG A 158 7.20 -39.84 2.46
CA ARG A 158 6.14 -40.29 1.55
C ARG A 158 6.47 -41.63 0.88
N LYS A 159 7.72 -41.84 0.44
CA LYS A 159 8.17 -43.14 -0.11
C LYS A 159 8.12 -44.28 0.91
N SER A 160 8.24 -43.95 2.19
CA SER A 160 8.17 -44.90 3.30
C SER A 160 6.73 -45.21 3.75
N GLY A 161 5.72 -44.73 3.01
CA GLY A 161 4.31 -44.94 3.31
C GLY A 161 3.69 -43.94 4.29
N GLY A 162 4.40 -42.86 4.67
CA GLY A 162 3.83 -41.77 5.46
C GLY A 162 2.69 -41.06 4.73
N PRO A 163 1.72 -40.42 5.42
CA PRO A 163 0.55 -39.77 4.80
C PRO A 163 0.89 -38.44 4.11
N ARG A 164 -0.09 -37.84 3.43
CA ARG A 164 -0.01 -36.45 2.95
C ARG A 164 0.15 -35.52 4.15
N GLU A 165 0.98 -34.49 4.01
CA GLU A 165 1.29 -33.54 5.10
C GLU A 165 0.52 -32.22 4.96
N LEU A 166 0.14 -31.82 3.74
CA LEU A 166 -0.56 -30.56 3.49
C LEU A 166 -2.08 -30.78 3.29
N PHE A 167 -2.45 -31.79 2.50
CA PHE A 167 -3.84 -32.08 2.15
C PHE A 167 -4.25 -33.49 2.55
N GLU A 168 -4.84 -33.66 3.73
CA GLU A 168 -5.27 -34.98 4.21
C GLU A 168 -6.29 -35.64 3.26
N ASN A 169 -7.32 -34.88 2.86
CA ASN A 169 -8.40 -35.33 1.99
C ASN A 169 -8.95 -34.16 1.15
N LYS A 170 -9.85 -34.44 0.21
CA LYS A 170 -10.41 -33.44 -0.73
C LYS A 170 -11.16 -32.30 -0.02
N GLN A 171 -11.84 -32.58 1.09
CA GLN A 171 -12.54 -31.54 1.87
C GLN A 171 -11.55 -30.59 2.54
N MET A 172 -10.52 -31.13 3.22
CA MET A 172 -9.45 -30.36 3.83
C MET A 172 -8.65 -29.56 2.80
N ALA A 173 -8.46 -30.10 1.59
CA ALA A 173 -7.89 -29.35 0.48
C ALA A 173 -8.74 -28.14 0.11
N GLY A 174 -10.06 -28.31 -0.03
CA GLY A 174 -10.98 -27.20 -0.29
C GLY A 174 -10.93 -26.13 0.81
N ASP A 175 -10.92 -26.52 2.08
CA ASP A 175 -10.85 -25.59 3.21
C ASP A 175 -9.52 -24.83 3.26
N LEU A 176 -8.40 -25.50 2.96
CA LEU A 176 -7.09 -24.85 2.93
C LEU A 176 -6.93 -23.94 1.70
N LEU A 177 -7.46 -24.33 0.52
CA LEU A 177 -7.48 -23.47 -0.67
C LEU A 177 -8.35 -22.21 -0.46
N ARG A 178 -9.52 -22.32 0.17
CA ARG A 178 -10.33 -21.15 0.58
C ARG A 178 -9.58 -20.24 1.54
N ASN A 179 -8.82 -20.82 2.48
CA ASN A 179 -7.97 -20.02 3.37
C ASN A 179 -6.89 -19.26 2.60
N MET A 180 -6.23 -19.88 1.63
CA MET A 180 -5.18 -19.21 0.83
C MET A 180 -5.74 -18.17 -0.14
N ALA A 181 -7.01 -18.30 -0.54
CA ALA A 181 -7.60 -17.55 -1.65
C ALA A 181 -7.34 -16.04 -1.64
N PRO A 182 -7.50 -15.28 -0.52
CA PRO A 182 -7.26 -13.84 -0.55
C PRO A 182 -5.86 -13.47 -1.04
N LEU A 183 -4.83 -14.24 -0.64
CA LEU A 183 -3.45 -14.00 -1.06
C LEU A 183 -3.24 -14.37 -2.52
N LYS A 184 -3.83 -15.48 -2.96
CA LYS A 184 -3.66 -16.02 -4.31
C LYS A 184 -4.46 -15.28 -5.38
N LEU A 185 -5.51 -14.58 -4.99
CA LEU A 185 -6.33 -13.75 -5.88
C LEU A 185 -5.72 -12.36 -6.15
N VAL A 186 -4.59 -12.03 -5.54
CA VAL A 186 -3.84 -10.78 -5.78
C VAL A 186 -2.39 -11.04 -6.20
N ASP A 187 -2.12 -12.22 -6.76
CA ASP A 187 -0.78 -12.58 -7.24
C ASP A 187 -0.25 -11.56 -8.25
N GLY A 188 1.01 -11.13 -8.05
CA GLY A 188 1.66 -10.02 -8.75
C GLY A 188 1.44 -8.63 -8.12
N ALA A 189 0.47 -8.42 -7.22
CA ALA A 189 0.10 -7.07 -6.77
C ALA A 189 1.23 -6.28 -6.08
N TRP A 190 2.25 -6.96 -5.53
CA TRP A 190 3.41 -6.30 -4.90
C TRP A 190 4.28 -5.52 -5.89
N LEU A 191 4.04 -5.63 -7.21
CA LEU A 191 4.68 -4.83 -8.26
C LEU A 191 3.68 -3.96 -9.04
N GLY A 192 2.38 -4.05 -8.75
CA GLY A 192 1.31 -3.48 -9.58
C GLY A 192 1.33 -1.95 -9.73
N HIS A 193 2.01 -1.24 -8.83
CA HIS A 193 2.21 0.20 -8.90
C HIS A 193 3.64 0.63 -9.29
N PHE A 194 4.55 -0.30 -9.57
CA PHE A 194 5.98 0.02 -9.66
C PHE A 194 6.42 0.58 -11.04
N ASN A 195 5.94 0.02 -12.15
CA ASN A 195 6.32 0.47 -13.50
C ASN A 195 5.48 1.67 -13.98
N LYS A 196 5.64 2.83 -13.33
CA LYS A 196 4.98 4.08 -13.71
C LYS A 196 5.88 4.97 -14.55
N ILE A 197 5.34 5.72 -15.51
CA ILE A 197 6.11 6.72 -16.27
C ILE A 197 6.74 7.79 -15.38
N THR A 198 6.15 8.04 -14.21
CA THR A 198 6.64 9.00 -13.22
C THR A 198 7.94 8.56 -12.54
N MET A 199 8.32 7.28 -12.60
CA MET A 199 9.58 6.79 -12.04
C MET A 199 10.78 7.41 -12.79
N PRO A 200 11.90 7.70 -12.08
CA PRO A 200 13.12 8.23 -12.69
C PRO A 200 13.55 7.40 -13.90
N PHE A 201 13.91 8.07 -14.99
CA PHE A 201 14.29 7.40 -16.23
C PHE A 201 15.55 6.54 -16.06
N ALA A 202 16.45 6.94 -15.15
CA ALA A 202 17.65 6.18 -14.82
C ALA A 202 17.36 4.81 -14.18
N LEU A 203 16.18 4.63 -13.57
CA LEU A 203 15.76 3.35 -12.96
C LEU A 203 15.04 2.42 -13.95
N ARG A 204 14.84 2.82 -15.22
CA ARG A 204 14.03 2.06 -16.18
C ARG A 204 14.54 0.66 -16.43
N SER A 205 15.85 0.47 -16.53
CA SER A 205 16.46 -0.85 -16.71
C SER A 205 16.16 -1.77 -15.52
N ILE A 206 16.31 -1.27 -14.30
CA ILE A 206 16.01 -1.98 -13.06
C ILE A 206 14.50 -2.31 -12.97
N VAL A 207 13.63 -1.31 -13.20
CA VAL A 207 12.18 -1.48 -13.17
C VAL A 207 11.72 -2.47 -14.23
N LYS A 208 12.35 -2.50 -15.41
CA LYS A 208 12.02 -3.43 -16.50
C LYS A 208 12.20 -4.90 -16.09
N GLN A 209 13.20 -5.22 -15.28
CA GLN A 209 13.39 -6.59 -14.75
C GLN A 209 12.21 -7.02 -13.88
N THR A 210 11.83 -6.18 -12.91
CA THR A 210 10.67 -6.46 -12.07
C THR A 210 9.36 -6.44 -12.88
N TRP A 211 9.28 -5.61 -13.92
CA TRP A 211 8.13 -5.59 -14.80
C TRP A 211 7.92 -6.91 -15.53
N GLN A 212 9.01 -7.55 -15.96
CA GLN A 212 8.92 -8.87 -16.58
C GLN A 212 8.30 -9.89 -15.62
N VAL A 213 8.79 -9.95 -14.37
CA VAL A 213 8.20 -10.78 -13.30
C VAL A 213 6.70 -10.50 -13.19
N PHE A 214 6.34 -9.22 -12.98
CA PHE A 214 4.95 -8.83 -12.83
C PHE A 214 4.07 -9.23 -14.01
N THR A 215 4.52 -9.05 -15.25
CA THR A 215 3.69 -9.41 -16.40
C THR A 215 3.60 -10.92 -16.60
N GLU A 216 4.60 -11.70 -16.20
CA GLU A 216 4.52 -13.17 -16.19
C GLU A 216 3.48 -13.65 -15.17
N GLU A 217 3.36 -13.01 -14.00
CA GLU A 217 2.27 -13.25 -13.03
C GLU A 217 0.87 -13.03 -13.63
N LEU A 218 0.77 -12.02 -14.51
CA LEU A 218 -0.44 -11.72 -15.28
C LEU A 218 -0.57 -12.56 -16.56
N GLY A 219 0.20 -13.65 -16.66
CA GLY A 219 0.19 -14.59 -17.78
C GLY A 219 0.70 -14.01 -19.10
N ASN A 220 1.49 -12.94 -19.06
CA ASN A 220 1.88 -12.11 -20.20
C ASN A 220 0.69 -11.62 -21.04
N GLY A 221 -0.48 -11.51 -20.41
CA GLY A 221 -1.74 -11.20 -21.08
C GLY A 221 -2.35 -12.39 -21.83
N ASN A 222 -2.03 -13.63 -21.46
CA ASN A 222 -2.75 -14.83 -21.82
C ASN A 222 -3.55 -15.33 -20.61
N ALA A 223 -4.88 -15.41 -20.73
CA ALA A 223 -5.76 -15.83 -19.64
C ALA A 223 -5.47 -17.24 -19.13
N GLU A 224 -5.03 -18.16 -20.01
CA GLU A 224 -4.68 -19.55 -19.63
C GLU A 224 -3.39 -19.64 -18.79
N GLN A 225 -2.57 -18.59 -18.84
CA GLN A 225 -1.32 -18.47 -18.10
C GLN A 225 -1.45 -17.51 -16.90
N HIS A 226 -2.60 -16.85 -16.72
CA HIS A 226 -2.77 -15.83 -15.70
C HIS A 226 -2.91 -16.47 -14.32
N HIS A 227 -2.03 -16.14 -13.37
CA HIS A 227 -1.92 -16.87 -12.11
C HIS A 227 -3.21 -16.84 -11.28
N VAL A 228 -3.83 -15.66 -11.14
CA VAL A 228 -5.15 -15.50 -10.51
C VAL A 228 -6.21 -16.39 -11.18
N LYS A 229 -6.25 -16.43 -12.52
CA LYS A 229 -7.24 -17.23 -13.26
C LYS A 229 -7.05 -18.74 -13.03
N ILE A 230 -5.81 -19.21 -13.11
CA ILE A 230 -5.47 -20.62 -12.85
C ILE A 230 -5.87 -21.01 -11.42
N PHE A 231 -5.64 -20.12 -10.44
CA PHE A 231 -6.07 -20.36 -9.07
C PHE A 231 -7.59 -20.36 -8.91
N GLU A 232 -8.30 -19.42 -9.54
CA GLU A 232 -9.77 -19.39 -9.56
C GLU A 232 -10.35 -20.69 -10.13
N GLU A 233 -9.78 -21.22 -11.20
CA GLU A 233 -10.20 -22.50 -11.80
C GLU A 233 -10.00 -23.68 -10.85
N LEU A 234 -8.89 -23.73 -10.13
CA LEU A 234 -8.66 -24.73 -9.08
C LEU A 234 -9.69 -24.59 -7.95
N LEU A 235 -9.95 -23.36 -7.49
CA LEU A 235 -10.92 -23.10 -6.41
C LEU A 235 -12.37 -23.35 -6.86
N GLY A 236 -12.65 -23.23 -8.15
CA GLY A 236 -13.95 -23.53 -8.77
C GLY A 236 -14.43 -24.97 -8.56
N ALA A 237 -13.52 -25.91 -8.25
CA ALA A 237 -13.88 -27.27 -7.83
C ALA A 237 -14.68 -27.29 -6.51
N PHE A 238 -14.64 -26.21 -5.72
CA PHE A 238 -15.28 -26.06 -4.43
C PHE A 238 -16.22 -24.85 -4.36
N GLU A 239 -15.92 -23.78 -5.09
CA GLU A 239 -16.67 -22.52 -5.13
C GLU A 239 -16.91 -22.08 -6.60
N PRO A 240 -17.81 -22.75 -7.34
CA PRO A 240 -18.03 -22.47 -8.77
C PRO A 240 -18.67 -21.09 -9.02
N ASP A 241 -19.22 -20.46 -7.98
CA ASP A 241 -19.86 -19.14 -8.03
C ASP A 241 -19.09 -18.09 -7.21
N LEU A 242 -17.77 -18.29 -7.09
CA LEU A 242 -16.85 -17.30 -6.52
C LEU A 242 -16.96 -15.98 -7.31
N PRO A 243 -17.14 -14.83 -6.64
CA PRO A 243 -17.25 -13.56 -7.32
C PRO A 243 -15.84 -13.04 -7.65
N SER A 244 -15.74 -12.05 -8.54
CA SER A 244 -14.45 -11.42 -8.80
C SER A 244 -13.84 -10.85 -7.51
N PRO A 245 -12.52 -11.00 -7.29
CA PRO A 245 -11.81 -10.49 -6.10
C PRO A 245 -11.89 -8.97 -5.95
N THR A 246 -12.22 -8.26 -7.02
CA THR A 246 -12.37 -6.80 -7.02
C THR A 246 -13.76 -6.34 -6.60
N THR A 247 -14.73 -7.24 -6.43
CA THR A 247 -16.11 -6.92 -6.03
C THR A 247 -16.32 -7.11 -4.54
N LYS A 248 -17.22 -6.32 -3.93
CA LYS A 248 -17.52 -6.43 -2.49
C LYS A 248 -18.09 -7.80 -2.10
N ALA A 249 -18.66 -8.54 -3.05
CA ALA A 249 -19.23 -9.87 -2.85
C ALA A 249 -18.17 -10.89 -2.35
N ILE A 250 -16.88 -10.71 -2.68
CA ILE A 250 -15.80 -11.60 -2.24
C ILE A 250 -15.67 -11.66 -0.71
N LEU A 251 -16.10 -10.61 -0.01
CA LEU A 251 -16.05 -10.53 1.45
C LEU A 251 -17.19 -11.29 2.14
N HIS A 252 -18.17 -11.78 1.38
CA HIS A 252 -19.35 -12.42 1.95
C HIS A 252 -18.98 -13.69 2.75
N PRO A 253 -19.39 -13.83 4.02
CA PRO A 253 -18.97 -14.94 4.88
C PRO A 253 -19.29 -16.34 4.36
N ARG A 254 -20.23 -16.49 3.40
CA ARG A 254 -20.58 -17.79 2.81
C ARG A 254 -19.40 -18.53 2.20
N TYR A 255 -18.47 -17.78 1.60
CA TYR A 255 -17.34 -18.34 0.86
C TYR A 255 -16.23 -18.82 1.79
N ARG A 256 -16.29 -18.45 3.09
CA ARG A 256 -15.32 -18.85 4.13
C ARG A 256 -13.86 -18.62 3.70
N LEU A 257 -13.62 -17.52 2.97
CA LEU A 257 -12.29 -17.20 2.47
C LEU A 257 -11.42 -16.63 3.57
N GLY A 258 -10.18 -17.10 3.60
CA GLY A 258 -9.12 -16.54 4.41
C GLY A 258 -9.25 -16.72 5.92
N ASN A 259 -8.08 -16.67 6.54
CA ASN A 259 -7.93 -16.39 7.95
C ASN A 259 -7.07 -15.11 8.10
N LEU A 260 -6.76 -14.71 9.33
CA LEU A 260 -5.99 -13.49 9.60
C LEU A 260 -4.66 -13.45 8.82
N LYS A 261 -3.97 -14.59 8.66
CA LYS A 261 -2.72 -14.67 7.87
C LYS A 261 -2.91 -14.30 6.43
N TYR A 262 -3.84 -14.95 5.75
CA TYR A 262 -3.99 -14.74 4.32
C TYR A 262 -4.63 -13.38 4.00
N TRP A 263 -5.56 -12.88 4.82
CA TRP A 263 -6.10 -11.53 4.64
C TRP A 263 -5.05 -10.44 4.87
N ARG A 264 -4.22 -10.56 5.91
CA ARG A 264 -3.10 -9.64 6.14
C ARG A 264 -2.07 -9.70 5.02
N ALA A 265 -1.69 -10.91 4.59
CA ALA A 265 -0.71 -11.09 3.51
C ALA A 265 -1.21 -10.50 2.19
N ALA A 266 -2.49 -10.72 1.85
CA ALA A 266 -3.11 -10.13 0.66
C ALA A 266 -3.13 -8.60 0.71
N ALA A 267 -3.52 -8.02 1.85
CA ALA A 267 -3.46 -6.57 2.03
C ALA A 267 -2.01 -6.06 1.93
N ALA A 268 -1.04 -6.76 2.51
CA ALA A 268 0.36 -6.36 2.45
C ALA A 268 0.94 -6.34 1.02
N GLN A 269 0.60 -7.31 0.17
CA GLN A 269 1.00 -7.29 -1.25
C GLN A 269 0.41 -6.09 -1.99
N LEU A 270 -0.85 -5.72 -1.71
CA LEU A 270 -1.48 -4.52 -2.29
C LEU A 270 -0.88 -3.21 -1.74
N LEU A 271 -0.25 -3.23 -0.55
CA LEU A 271 0.30 -2.05 0.12
C LEU A 271 1.73 -1.72 -0.33
N VAL A 272 2.60 -2.72 -0.49
CA VAL A 272 4.05 -2.50 -0.61
C VAL A 272 4.44 -1.65 -1.82
N SER A 273 3.76 -1.80 -2.95
CA SER A 273 4.01 -0.98 -4.15
C SER A 273 3.25 0.33 -4.19
N LEU A 274 2.31 0.58 -3.28
CA LEU A 274 1.36 1.69 -3.37
C LEU A 274 2.02 3.09 -3.47
N PHE A 275 3.23 3.23 -2.91
CA PHE A 275 4.05 4.45 -2.95
C PHE A 275 5.44 4.15 -3.51
N PRO A 276 5.55 3.87 -4.83
CA PRO A 276 6.79 3.38 -5.43
C PRO A 276 7.92 4.42 -5.39
N HIS A 277 7.59 5.72 -5.45
CA HIS A 277 8.56 6.82 -5.31
C HIS A 277 9.20 6.90 -3.93
N GLU A 278 8.48 6.43 -2.89
CA GLU A 278 9.00 6.42 -1.54
C GLU A 278 9.72 5.11 -1.26
N PHE A 279 9.20 3.96 -1.70
CA PHE A 279 9.59 2.63 -1.22
C PHE A 279 10.25 1.71 -2.26
N VAL A 280 10.99 2.24 -3.24
CA VAL A 280 11.70 1.42 -4.25
C VAL A 280 12.50 0.26 -3.64
N PRO A 281 13.40 0.48 -2.65
CA PRO A 281 14.22 -0.61 -2.14
C PRO A 281 13.39 -1.64 -1.36
N GLU A 282 12.34 -1.24 -0.64
CA GLU A 282 11.45 -2.18 0.06
C GLU A 282 10.68 -3.05 -0.93
N ILE A 283 10.22 -2.50 -2.07
CA ILE A 283 9.57 -3.26 -3.14
C ILE A 283 10.53 -4.32 -3.69
N LEU A 284 11.78 -3.94 -4.00
CA LEU A 284 12.80 -4.86 -4.50
C LEU A 284 13.13 -5.97 -3.49
N GLY A 285 13.27 -5.61 -2.22
CA GLY A 285 13.49 -6.57 -1.14
C GLY A 285 12.32 -7.53 -0.94
N PHE A 286 11.08 -7.02 -0.97
CA PHE A 286 9.86 -7.83 -0.88
C PHE A 286 9.79 -8.82 -2.04
N ASN A 287 10.02 -8.35 -3.27
CA ASN A 287 10.07 -9.16 -4.48
C ASN A 287 11.11 -10.28 -4.34
N MET A 288 12.34 -9.95 -3.94
CA MET A 288 13.43 -10.93 -3.78
C MET A 288 13.09 -12.08 -2.83
N HIS A 289 12.39 -11.81 -1.72
CA HIS A 289 11.92 -12.89 -0.84
C HIS A 289 10.69 -13.61 -1.41
N PHE A 290 9.74 -12.87 -1.98
CA PHE A 290 8.47 -13.45 -2.41
C PHE A 290 8.65 -14.49 -3.52
N GLU A 291 9.58 -14.23 -4.44
CA GLU A 291 9.99 -15.15 -5.50
C GLU A 291 10.80 -16.36 -5.02
N ALA A 292 11.07 -16.50 -3.73
CA ALA A 292 11.81 -17.65 -3.22
C ALA A 292 10.90 -18.89 -3.14
N LEU A 293 11.41 -20.02 -3.63
CA LEU A 293 10.73 -21.31 -3.58
C LEU A 293 10.32 -21.71 -2.14
N GLN A 294 9.09 -22.19 -1.98
CA GLN A 294 8.53 -22.60 -0.69
C GLN A 294 8.21 -24.09 -0.64
N LEU A 295 8.35 -24.68 0.55
CA LEU A 295 8.07 -26.10 0.78
C LEU A 295 6.61 -26.45 0.51
N ASP A 296 5.67 -25.62 0.99
CA ASP A 296 4.23 -25.86 0.84
C ASP A 296 3.79 -25.80 -0.63
N THR A 297 4.41 -24.94 -1.45
CA THR A 297 4.22 -24.93 -2.91
C THR A 297 4.57 -26.29 -3.53
N MET A 298 5.74 -26.85 -3.20
CA MET A 298 6.16 -28.16 -3.72
C MET A 298 5.30 -29.31 -3.18
N GLN A 299 4.92 -29.26 -1.89
CA GLN A 299 3.99 -30.23 -1.30
C GLN A 299 2.63 -30.17 -1.99
N ALA A 300 2.10 -28.96 -2.25
CA ALA A 300 0.83 -28.80 -2.92
C ALA A 300 0.84 -29.36 -4.34
N ALA A 301 1.90 -29.09 -5.10
CA ALA A 301 2.10 -29.64 -6.44
C ALA A 301 2.15 -31.18 -6.42
N LYS A 302 2.72 -31.79 -5.37
CA LYS A 302 2.79 -33.25 -5.21
C LYS A 302 1.47 -33.89 -4.79
N GLU A 303 0.73 -33.26 -3.88
CA GLU A 303 -0.40 -33.87 -3.17
C GLU A 303 -1.76 -33.66 -3.85
N LEU A 304 -1.99 -32.51 -4.51
CA LEU A 304 -3.26 -32.24 -5.20
C LEU A 304 -3.66 -33.30 -6.26
N PRO A 305 -2.73 -33.84 -7.07
CA PRO A 305 -3.07 -34.88 -8.04
C PRO A 305 -3.61 -36.17 -7.38
N GLU A 306 -3.11 -36.49 -6.19
CA GLU A 306 -3.56 -37.66 -5.41
C GLU A 306 -4.99 -37.48 -4.85
N LEU A 307 -5.54 -36.27 -4.93
CA LEU A 307 -6.91 -35.90 -4.58
C LEU A 307 -7.78 -35.62 -5.81
N HIS A 308 -7.26 -35.88 -7.02
CA HIS A 308 -7.90 -35.55 -8.29
C HIS A 308 -8.20 -34.04 -8.42
N LEU A 309 -7.27 -33.20 -7.98
CA LEU A 309 -7.29 -31.75 -8.14
C LEU A 309 -6.13 -31.31 -9.04
N ASN A 310 -6.34 -30.23 -9.81
CA ASN A 310 -5.33 -29.71 -10.71
C ASN A 310 -4.20 -29.00 -9.92
N PRO A 311 -2.93 -29.45 -9.98
CA PRO A 311 -1.83 -28.82 -9.25
C PRO A 311 -1.25 -27.57 -9.94
N TYR A 312 -1.72 -27.22 -11.14
CA TYR A 312 -0.96 -26.41 -12.09
C TYR A 312 -0.50 -25.06 -11.53
N TYR A 313 -1.35 -24.35 -10.77
CA TYR A 313 -0.97 -23.10 -10.11
C TYR A 313 0.33 -23.24 -9.27
N PHE A 314 0.45 -24.31 -8.47
CA PHE A 314 1.61 -24.54 -7.62
C PHE A 314 2.79 -25.09 -8.41
N LEU A 315 2.53 -25.97 -9.38
CA LEU A 315 3.58 -26.55 -10.24
C LEU A 315 4.30 -25.47 -11.07
N LEU A 316 3.55 -24.47 -11.52
CA LEU A 316 4.06 -23.33 -12.27
C LEU A 316 5.14 -22.60 -11.46
N HIS A 317 4.83 -22.20 -10.22
CA HIS A 317 5.75 -21.52 -9.28
C HIS A 317 6.98 -22.38 -8.92
N VAL A 318 6.85 -23.72 -8.86
CA VAL A 318 8.05 -24.59 -8.68
C VAL A 318 9.06 -24.41 -9.83
N SER A 319 8.59 -24.05 -11.02
CA SER A 319 9.41 -23.99 -12.23
C SER A 319 9.89 -22.57 -12.55
N ILE A 320 9.00 -21.58 -12.52
CA ILE A 320 9.30 -20.21 -12.94
C ILE A 320 10.08 -19.43 -11.86
N ASP A 321 9.95 -19.79 -10.58
CA ASP A 321 10.61 -19.14 -9.45
C ASP A 321 12.07 -19.66 -9.24
N ASN A 322 12.68 -20.28 -10.25
CA ASN A 322 14.00 -20.88 -10.11
C ASN A 322 15.13 -19.82 -9.97
N SER A 323 16.18 -20.16 -9.21
CA SER A 323 17.31 -19.27 -8.93
C SER A 323 18.31 -19.07 -10.08
N HIS A 324 18.15 -19.77 -11.20
CA HIS A 324 19.08 -19.66 -12.32
C HIS A 324 18.64 -18.59 -13.33
N SER A 325 17.50 -18.81 -13.98
CA SER A 325 16.94 -17.95 -15.03
C SER A 325 15.51 -17.49 -14.76
N GLY A 326 14.92 -17.94 -13.65
CA GLY A 326 13.57 -17.60 -13.22
C GLY A 326 13.47 -16.30 -12.41
N HIS A 327 12.32 -16.11 -11.78
CA HIS A 327 11.97 -14.88 -11.07
C HIS A 327 12.89 -14.58 -9.89
N ALA A 328 13.25 -15.59 -9.08
CA ALA A 328 14.21 -15.41 -7.98
C ALA A 328 15.54 -14.83 -8.46
N ALA A 329 16.00 -15.30 -9.63
CA ALA A 329 17.23 -14.87 -10.23
C ALA A 329 17.14 -13.42 -10.75
N MET A 330 16.02 -13.04 -11.36
CA MET A 330 15.75 -11.66 -11.81
C MET A 330 15.58 -10.68 -10.64
N ALA A 331 14.94 -11.14 -9.56
CA ALA A 331 14.73 -10.35 -8.36
C ALA A 331 16.07 -10.01 -7.67
N MET A 332 16.99 -10.98 -7.59
CA MET A 332 18.35 -10.74 -7.10
C MET A 332 19.09 -9.74 -7.99
N THR A 333 19.08 -9.93 -9.32
CA THR A 333 19.75 -9.01 -10.26
C THR A 333 19.22 -7.57 -10.12
N SER A 334 17.90 -7.40 -9.98
CA SER A 334 17.27 -6.08 -9.77
C SER A 334 17.78 -5.40 -8.49
N VAL A 335 18.01 -6.14 -7.42
CA VAL A 335 18.59 -5.64 -6.16
C VAL A 335 20.05 -5.22 -6.36
N VAL A 336 20.85 -6.05 -7.05
CA VAL A 336 22.26 -5.77 -7.32
C VAL A 336 22.40 -4.49 -8.13
N ASP A 337 21.69 -4.40 -9.26
CA ASP A 337 21.71 -3.25 -10.15
C ASP A 337 21.28 -1.96 -9.43
N TYR A 338 20.27 -2.04 -8.56
CA TYR A 338 19.79 -0.90 -7.79
C TYR A 338 20.81 -0.39 -6.76
N ILE A 339 21.45 -1.29 -6.00
CA ILE A 339 22.47 -0.88 -5.02
C ILE A 339 23.70 -0.30 -5.73
N GLN A 340 24.11 -0.89 -6.86
CA GLN A 340 25.19 -0.35 -7.67
C GLN A 340 24.83 1.04 -8.23
N HIS A 341 23.61 1.21 -8.75
CA HIS A 341 23.11 2.50 -9.19
C HIS A 341 23.18 3.58 -8.09
N LEU A 342 22.74 3.26 -6.87
CA LEU A 342 22.85 4.17 -5.73
C LEU A 342 24.32 4.51 -5.40
N ALA A 343 25.20 3.51 -5.41
CA ALA A 343 26.62 3.73 -5.13
C ALA A 343 27.28 4.66 -6.15
N GLU A 344 26.92 4.54 -7.43
CA GLU A 344 27.46 5.33 -8.54
C GLU A 344 26.88 6.75 -8.59
N THR A 345 25.59 6.92 -8.29
CA THR A 345 24.89 8.21 -8.48
C THR A 345 24.73 9.04 -7.20
N GLU A 346 24.60 8.38 -6.04
CA GLU A 346 24.33 9.02 -4.74
C GLU A 346 25.42 8.73 -3.69
N GLY A 347 26.33 7.79 -3.97
CA GLY A 347 27.48 7.45 -3.14
C GLY A 347 27.26 6.35 -2.10
N GLY A 348 28.34 5.92 -1.45
CA GLY A 348 28.34 4.71 -0.60
C GLY A 348 27.42 4.77 0.63
N VAL A 349 27.10 5.95 1.16
CA VAL A 349 26.15 6.08 2.28
C VAL A 349 24.72 5.81 1.81
N ALA A 350 24.34 6.32 0.63
CA ALA A 350 23.03 6.06 0.03
C ALA A 350 22.88 4.56 -0.29
N ALA A 351 23.93 3.91 -0.80
CA ALA A 351 23.95 2.46 -1.01
C ALA A 351 23.79 1.66 0.30
N GLU A 352 24.43 2.07 1.41
CA GLU A 352 24.25 1.42 2.72
C GLU A 352 22.81 1.54 3.23
N VAL A 353 22.20 2.73 3.13
CA VAL A 353 20.80 2.96 3.50
C VAL A 353 19.87 2.17 2.57
N GLY A 354 20.12 2.17 1.27
CA GLY A 354 19.38 1.39 0.28
C GLY A 354 19.40 -0.11 0.59
N TRP A 355 20.55 -0.64 1.02
CA TRP A 355 20.67 -2.04 1.42
C TRP A 355 19.82 -2.37 2.65
N LYS A 356 19.86 -1.54 3.70
CA LYS A 356 18.99 -1.72 4.88
C LYS A 356 17.51 -1.71 4.48
N ARG A 357 17.13 -0.83 3.57
CA ARG A 357 15.76 -0.74 3.05
C ARG A 357 15.34 -1.98 2.26
N ILE A 358 16.24 -2.56 1.46
CA ILE A 358 16.03 -3.87 0.81
C ILE A 358 15.85 -4.98 1.86
N GLN A 359 16.69 -5.02 2.90
CA GLN A 359 16.53 -5.98 3.99
C GLN A 359 15.16 -5.84 4.69
N ALA A 360 14.68 -4.61 4.87
CA ALA A 360 13.36 -4.36 5.45
C ALA A 360 12.22 -4.94 4.60
N GLY A 361 12.28 -4.74 3.28
CA GLY A 361 11.32 -5.37 2.34
C GLY A 361 11.36 -6.89 2.37
N TYR A 362 12.56 -7.48 2.35
CA TYR A 362 12.76 -8.93 2.44
C TYR A 362 12.15 -9.51 3.72
N ILE A 363 12.48 -8.90 4.86
CA ILE A 363 11.96 -9.29 6.18
C ILE A 363 10.45 -9.15 6.23
N PHE A 364 9.88 -8.11 5.62
CA PHE A 364 8.44 -7.92 5.63
C PHE A 364 7.71 -9.08 4.94
N SER A 365 8.18 -9.49 3.77
CA SER A 365 7.65 -10.65 3.04
C SER A 365 7.80 -11.94 3.85
N GLU A 366 9.00 -12.20 4.39
CA GLU A 366 9.29 -13.40 5.20
C GLU A 366 8.44 -13.48 6.49
N TRP A 367 8.28 -12.34 7.15
CA TRP A 367 7.50 -12.21 8.37
C TRP A 367 6.01 -12.52 8.14
N LEU A 368 5.43 -12.10 7.00
CA LEU A 368 4.03 -12.41 6.66
C LEU A 368 3.80 -13.93 6.54
N ILE A 369 4.78 -14.65 5.97
CA ILE A 369 4.70 -16.11 5.80
C ILE A 369 4.86 -16.83 7.14
N LYS A 370 5.87 -16.45 7.95
CA LYS A 370 6.23 -17.12 9.20
C LYS A 370 5.32 -16.76 10.38
N LYS A 371 4.92 -15.49 10.50
CA LYS A 371 4.21 -14.93 11.66
C LYS A 371 2.85 -14.32 11.34
N GLY A 372 2.35 -14.49 10.11
CA GLY A 372 1.05 -13.96 9.67
C GLY A 372 -0.18 -14.43 10.47
N ASN A 373 -0.08 -15.38 11.40
CA ASN A 373 -1.23 -15.76 12.24
C ASN A 373 -1.36 -14.94 13.54
N GLN A 374 -0.35 -14.16 13.93
CA GLN A 374 -0.32 -13.45 15.22
C GLN A 374 -0.90 -12.04 15.11
N PRO A 375 -1.87 -11.62 15.96
CA PRO A 375 -2.39 -10.26 15.94
C PRO A 375 -1.31 -9.21 16.17
N THR A 376 -1.39 -8.06 15.49
CA THR A 376 -0.35 -7.01 15.57
C THR A 376 -0.78 -5.77 16.33
N ASN A 377 -1.98 -5.75 16.90
CA ASN A 377 -2.61 -4.56 17.47
C ASN A 377 -2.66 -3.37 16.49
N ILE A 378 -2.82 -3.64 15.18
CA ILE A 378 -2.83 -2.59 14.15
C ILE A 378 -3.94 -1.57 14.37
N LEU A 379 -5.10 -2.01 14.87
CA LEU A 379 -6.23 -1.11 15.13
C LEU A 379 -5.91 -0.09 16.23
N PRO A 380 -5.41 -0.46 17.42
CA PRO A 380 -4.88 0.50 18.39
C PRO A 380 -3.81 1.44 17.84
N GLU A 381 -2.91 0.97 16.97
CA GLU A 381 -1.85 1.81 16.40
C GLU A 381 -2.37 2.82 15.36
N LEU A 382 -3.34 2.43 14.54
CA LEU A 382 -4.03 3.33 13.62
C LEU A 382 -4.95 4.33 14.34
N ASN A 383 -5.57 3.90 15.43
CA ASN A 383 -6.41 4.74 16.29
C ASN A 383 -5.62 5.43 17.40
N ALA A 384 -4.28 5.34 17.39
CA ALA A 384 -3.45 6.19 18.22
C ALA A 384 -3.62 7.61 17.67
N ASP A 385 -4.66 8.29 18.15
CA ASP A 385 -5.03 9.64 17.79
C ASP A 385 -3.74 10.48 17.75
N SER A 386 -3.56 11.26 16.67
CA SER A 386 -2.45 12.21 16.61
C SER A 386 -2.45 13.05 17.90
N ASN A 387 -1.28 13.42 18.39
CA ASN A 387 -1.18 14.21 19.62
C ASN A 387 -2.13 15.43 19.57
N VAL A 388 -2.29 16.02 18.38
CA VAL A 388 -3.24 17.12 18.08
C VAL A 388 -4.71 16.77 18.32
N ALA A 389 -5.17 15.57 17.93
CA ALA A 389 -6.55 15.14 18.17
C ALA A 389 -6.79 14.82 19.66
N LEU A 390 -5.81 14.21 20.33
CA LEU A 390 -5.87 13.98 21.79
C LEU A 390 -5.86 15.29 22.57
N GLU A 391 -5.01 16.24 22.20
CA GLU A 391 -4.97 17.59 22.77
C GLU A 391 -6.31 18.29 22.65
N SER A 392 -6.93 18.23 21.47
CA SER A 392 -8.25 18.82 21.21
C SER A 392 -9.34 18.20 22.11
N ARG A 393 -9.30 16.87 22.31
CA ARG A 393 -10.23 16.16 23.21
C ARG A 393 -9.97 16.52 24.67
N VAL A 394 -8.71 16.59 25.11
CA VAL A 394 -8.35 17.01 26.48
C VAL A 394 -8.78 18.46 26.74
N LEU A 395 -8.57 19.37 25.79
CA LEU A 395 -9.04 20.74 25.85
C LEU A 395 -10.57 20.81 26.00
N ALA A 396 -11.32 20.02 25.24
CA ALA A 396 -12.77 19.95 25.35
C ALA A 396 -13.22 19.48 26.75
N ILE A 397 -12.50 18.51 27.34
CA ILE A 397 -12.75 18.06 28.72
C ILE A 397 -12.52 19.22 29.69
N PHE A 398 -11.36 19.88 29.65
CA PHE A 398 -11.09 21.02 30.52
C PHE A 398 -12.15 22.11 30.38
N ARG A 399 -12.50 22.50 29.15
CA ARG A 399 -13.54 23.49 28.85
C ARG A 399 -14.88 23.15 29.50
N SER A 400 -15.31 21.88 29.42
CA SER A 400 -16.57 21.43 30.02
C SER A 400 -16.57 21.51 31.55
N LYS A 401 -15.40 21.43 32.19
CA LYS A 401 -15.24 21.42 33.64
C LYS A 401 -14.99 22.81 34.23
N LEU A 402 -14.63 23.80 33.42
CA LEU A 402 -14.26 25.16 33.89
C LEU A 402 -15.34 25.78 34.77
N GLN A 403 -16.62 25.68 34.38
CA GLN A 403 -17.71 26.27 35.16
C GLN A 403 -17.82 25.65 36.56
N ALA A 404 -17.62 24.34 36.67
CA ALA A 404 -17.65 23.63 37.96
C ALA A 404 -16.37 23.87 38.78
N ALA A 405 -15.23 24.11 38.14
CA ALA A 405 -13.94 24.34 38.78
C ALA A 405 -13.67 25.83 39.12
N HIS A 406 -14.45 26.75 38.56
CA HIS A 406 -14.21 28.18 38.69
C HIS A 406 -14.18 28.61 40.16
N ARG A 407 -13.15 29.36 40.54
CA ARG A 407 -12.85 29.85 41.90
C ARG A 407 -12.51 28.78 42.95
N LEU A 408 -12.67 27.49 42.68
CA LEU A 408 -12.27 26.43 43.60
C LEU A 408 -10.75 26.37 43.81
N HIS A 409 -9.98 26.88 42.84
CA HIS A 409 -8.53 26.90 42.88
C HIS A 409 -7.91 28.25 43.32
N CYS A 410 -8.71 29.27 43.66
CA CYS A 410 -8.18 30.59 44.07
C CYS A 410 -7.31 30.55 45.32
N GLY A 411 -7.55 29.60 46.24
CA GLY A 411 -6.71 29.38 47.43
C GLY A 411 -5.47 28.51 47.16
N SER A 412 -5.32 27.98 45.95
CA SER A 412 -4.22 27.09 45.59
C SER A 412 -2.98 27.88 45.17
N ARG A 413 -1.82 27.49 45.70
CA ARG A 413 -0.51 28.04 45.28
C ARG A 413 0.11 27.26 44.11
N VAL A 414 -0.63 26.33 43.52
CA VAL A 414 -0.15 25.50 42.41
C VAL A 414 0.04 26.38 41.16
N LYS A 415 1.22 26.27 40.57
CA LYS A 415 1.58 26.88 39.29
C LYS A 415 1.72 25.81 38.21
N ILE A 416 1.30 26.16 37.01
CA ILE A 416 1.58 25.42 35.78
C ILE A 416 2.32 26.38 34.86
N GLY A 417 3.55 26.03 34.47
CA GLY A 417 4.46 26.98 33.82
C GLY A 417 4.65 28.24 34.68
N HIS A 418 4.38 29.41 34.10
CA HIS A 418 4.59 30.70 34.75
C HIS A 418 3.35 31.31 35.42
N ARG A 419 2.16 30.69 35.30
CA ARG A 419 0.88 31.21 35.86
C ARG A 419 0.33 30.32 36.97
N LEU A 420 -0.57 30.86 37.81
CA LEU A 420 -1.29 30.05 38.79
C LEU A 420 -2.35 29.20 38.10
N LEU A 421 -2.67 28.04 38.69
CA LEU A 421 -3.73 27.17 38.18
C LEU A 421 -5.09 27.89 38.11
N ALA A 422 -5.36 28.78 39.06
CA ALA A 422 -6.59 29.58 39.08
C ALA A 422 -6.68 30.53 37.88
N ASP A 423 -5.54 31.09 37.44
CA ASP A 423 -5.49 31.98 36.29
C ASP A 423 -5.73 31.18 35.01
N TRP A 424 -5.05 30.02 34.87
CA TRP A 424 -5.22 29.14 33.72
C TRP A 424 -6.67 28.71 33.49
N LEU A 425 -7.40 28.42 34.57
CA LEU A 425 -8.78 27.93 34.53
C LEU A 425 -9.81 29.08 34.61
N ASP A 426 -9.44 30.31 34.27
CA ASP A 426 -10.40 31.40 34.11
C ASP A 426 -11.30 31.16 32.87
N PRO A 427 -12.63 31.11 33.02
CA PRO A 427 -13.55 30.80 31.93
C PRO A 427 -13.46 31.75 30.73
N GLU A 428 -13.20 33.05 30.96
CA GLU A 428 -13.13 34.03 29.88
C GLU A 428 -11.80 33.92 29.14
N ALA A 429 -10.69 33.78 29.88
CA ALA A 429 -9.37 33.59 29.27
C ALA A 429 -9.30 32.28 28.46
N PHE A 430 -9.93 31.20 28.93
CA PHE A 430 -9.92 29.90 28.26
C PHE A 430 -10.74 29.86 26.95
N LEU A 431 -11.47 30.92 26.59
CA LEU A 431 -12.13 31.03 25.28
C LEU A 431 -11.18 31.41 24.14
N VAL A 432 -9.96 31.86 24.46
CA VAL A 432 -8.97 32.32 23.48
C VAL A 432 -8.09 31.14 23.03
N ASP A 433 -8.01 30.89 21.72
CA ASP A 433 -7.25 29.74 21.17
C ASP A 433 -5.76 29.77 21.59
N GLY A 434 -5.13 30.95 21.54
CA GLY A 434 -3.74 31.11 22.00
C GLY A 434 -3.53 30.76 23.48
N TRP A 435 -4.54 30.99 24.32
CA TRP A 435 -4.51 30.62 25.74
C TRP A 435 -4.58 29.11 25.94
N GLN A 436 -5.44 28.44 25.19
CA GLN A 436 -5.59 26.98 25.23
C GLN A 436 -4.30 26.27 24.82
N GLN A 437 -3.65 26.74 23.76
CA GLN A 437 -2.37 26.19 23.29
C GLN A 437 -1.25 26.38 24.32
N GLU A 438 -1.12 27.58 24.88
CA GLU A 438 -0.14 27.87 25.92
C GLU A 438 -0.39 27.03 27.19
N PHE A 439 -1.65 26.86 27.58
CA PHE A 439 -2.05 26.00 28.70
C PHE A 439 -1.63 24.55 28.49
N MET A 440 -1.93 23.96 27.32
CA MET A 440 -1.59 22.56 27.03
C MET A 440 -0.08 22.33 27.01
N GLN A 441 0.68 23.25 26.41
CA GLN A 441 2.14 23.20 26.40
C GLN A 441 2.73 23.28 27.81
N CYS A 442 2.24 24.22 28.63
CA CYS A 442 2.69 24.38 30.00
C CYS A 442 2.28 23.19 30.87
N LEU A 443 1.07 22.65 30.70
CA LEU A 443 0.56 21.51 31.45
C LEU A 443 1.35 20.24 31.12
N GLY A 444 1.55 19.94 29.83
CA GLY A 444 2.28 18.76 29.35
C GLY A 444 3.73 18.69 29.85
N SER A 445 4.37 19.85 30.06
CA SER A 445 5.76 19.94 30.54
C SER A 445 5.91 20.13 32.06
N CYS A 446 4.80 20.30 32.81
CA CYS A 446 4.85 20.65 34.23
C CYS A 446 5.02 19.42 35.14
N LYS A 447 6.26 19.11 35.53
CA LYS A 447 6.55 18.11 36.57
C LYS A 447 6.28 18.70 37.97
N PRO A 448 5.68 17.95 38.92
CA PRO A 448 5.31 16.53 38.84
C PRO A 448 3.89 16.26 38.33
N TRP A 449 3.16 17.28 37.87
CA TRP A 449 1.76 17.14 37.43
C TRP A 449 1.61 16.21 36.24
N ILE A 450 2.48 16.37 35.25
CA ILE A 450 2.61 15.47 34.10
C ILE A 450 4.06 15.01 33.98
N TYR A 451 4.23 13.71 33.87
CA TYR A 451 5.41 13.07 33.30
C TYR A 451 5.00 12.59 31.90
N PRO A 452 5.45 13.28 30.83
CA PRO A 452 5.18 12.85 29.47
C PRO A 452 5.47 11.36 29.29
N GLY A 453 4.60 10.63 28.58
CA GLY A 453 4.70 9.20 28.32
C GLY A 453 4.43 8.27 29.50
N ASP A 454 4.20 8.80 30.71
CA ASP A 454 3.96 8.01 31.91
C ASP A 454 2.80 8.59 32.73
N SER A 455 1.59 8.26 32.29
CA SER A 455 0.34 8.61 32.99
C SER A 455 0.28 8.06 34.43
N GLN A 456 0.91 6.92 34.72
CA GLN A 456 0.85 6.30 36.05
C GLN A 456 1.70 7.08 37.06
N ARG A 457 2.82 7.65 36.60
CA ARG A 457 3.70 8.51 37.40
C ARG A 457 3.19 9.95 37.49
N SER A 458 2.35 10.38 36.56
CA SER A 458 1.77 11.73 36.51
C SER A 458 0.85 12.02 37.70
N ARG A 459 1.20 13.04 38.50
CA ARG A 459 0.44 13.39 39.70
C ARG A 459 -1.01 13.77 39.38
N LEU A 460 -1.27 14.41 38.24
CA LEU A 460 -2.63 14.76 37.83
C LEU A 460 -3.54 13.52 37.77
N VAL A 461 -3.10 12.45 37.11
CA VAL A 461 -3.85 11.19 37.00
C VAL A 461 -4.01 10.53 38.38
N GLN A 462 -2.98 10.57 39.22
CA GLN A 462 -3.05 10.04 40.59
C GLN A 462 -4.10 10.78 41.44
N GLU A 463 -4.21 12.10 41.31
CA GLU A 463 -5.18 12.91 42.06
C GLU A 463 -6.64 12.68 41.57
N LEU A 464 -6.83 12.24 40.32
CA LEU A 464 -8.14 11.90 39.75
C LEU A 464 -8.61 10.48 40.10
N ARG A 465 -7.69 9.60 40.50
CA ARG A 465 -7.99 8.21 40.89
C ARG A 465 -8.40 8.11 42.36
N TRP A 466 -8.92 6.93 42.71
CA TRP A 466 -9.34 6.62 44.09
C TRP A 466 -8.20 6.90 45.09
N GLY A 467 -8.47 7.75 46.08
CA GLY A 467 -7.49 8.20 47.08
C GLY A 467 -6.85 9.57 46.78
N GLY A 468 -7.07 10.13 45.59
CA GLY A 468 -6.65 11.48 45.20
C GLY A 468 -7.64 12.57 45.62
N ARG A 469 -7.17 13.82 45.76
CA ARG A 469 -8.00 14.95 46.20
C ARG A 469 -9.03 15.40 45.16
N MET A 470 -8.86 15.00 43.91
CA MET A 470 -9.74 15.33 42.78
C MET A 470 -10.59 14.13 42.35
N TYR A 471 -10.64 13.05 43.14
CA TYR A 471 -11.45 11.89 42.82
C TYR A 471 -12.93 12.27 42.61
N GLY A 472 -13.50 11.85 41.48
CA GLY A 472 -14.88 12.15 41.09
C GLY A 472 -15.08 13.44 40.30
N SER A 473 -14.04 14.25 40.07
CA SER A 473 -14.13 15.44 39.21
C SER A 473 -14.15 15.12 37.71
N PHE A 474 -13.54 13.99 37.32
CA PHE A 474 -13.52 13.45 35.96
C PHE A 474 -14.22 12.09 35.92
N THR A 475 -14.90 11.80 34.82
CA THR A 475 -15.49 10.49 34.51
C THR A 475 -14.42 9.51 34.06
N LYS A 476 -14.74 8.22 34.02
CA LYS A 476 -13.82 7.17 33.57
C LYS A 476 -13.27 7.45 32.17
N SER A 477 -14.13 7.77 31.19
CA SER A 477 -13.72 8.04 29.82
C SER A 477 -12.87 9.32 29.67
N GLU A 478 -13.11 10.32 30.52
CA GLU A 478 -12.31 11.55 30.54
C GLU A 478 -10.90 11.28 31.11
N VAL A 479 -10.80 10.47 32.16
CA VAL A 479 -9.49 10.04 32.69
C VAL A 479 -8.74 9.17 31.67
N GLU A 480 -9.41 8.24 31.00
CA GLU A 480 -8.81 7.42 29.93
C GLU A 480 -8.29 8.29 28.78
N THR A 481 -9.04 9.33 28.38
CA THR A 481 -8.59 10.29 27.35
C THR A 481 -7.35 11.07 27.79
N LEU A 482 -7.30 11.50 29.06
CA LEU A 482 -6.15 12.19 29.63
C LEU A 482 -4.92 11.26 29.72
N GLU A 483 -5.12 10.00 30.08
CA GLU A 483 -4.05 8.99 30.12
C GLU A 483 -3.49 8.71 28.72
N LEU A 484 -4.36 8.59 27.70
CA LEU A 484 -3.97 8.44 26.30
C LEU A 484 -3.11 9.62 25.83
N TRP A 485 -3.57 10.85 26.08
CA TRP A 485 -2.80 12.06 25.76
C TRP A 485 -1.45 12.11 26.48
N ILE A 486 -1.41 11.84 27.79
CA ILE A 486 -0.13 11.84 28.53
C ILE A 486 0.83 10.79 27.97
N ASN A 487 0.33 9.59 27.69
CA ASN A 487 1.16 8.52 27.15
C ASN A 487 1.61 8.79 25.70
N SER A 488 0.86 9.59 24.93
CA SER A 488 1.27 10.00 23.57
C SER A 488 2.36 11.08 23.55
N MET A 489 2.60 11.81 24.63
CA MET A 489 3.58 12.92 24.66
C MET A 489 5.07 12.54 24.58
N ILE A 490 5.42 11.25 24.67
CA ILE A 490 6.80 10.76 24.37
C ILE A 490 6.92 10.31 22.91
N HIS A 491 5.83 10.38 22.16
CA HIS A 491 5.66 9.67 20.91
C HIS A 491 5.13 10.59 19.81
N ASP A 492 6.00 11.46 19.30
CA ASP A 492 6.13 11.46 17.84
C ASP A 492 6.68 10.08 17.51
N ARG A 493 5.80 9.07 17.38
CA ARG A 493 6.18 7.70 17.04
C ARG A 493 6.68 7.74 15.61
N VAL A 494 7.93 8.13 15.43
CA VAL A 494 8.71 7.81 14.24
C VAL A 494 8.66 6.28 14.14
N PRO A 495 8.03 5.70 13.11
CA PRO A 495 7.99 4.25 12.93
C PRO A 495 9.38 3.64 13.12
N PHE A 496 9.49 2.50 13.84
CA PHE A 496 10.78 1.84 14.10
C PHE A 496 11.59 1.63 12.83
N TYR A 497 10.90 1.39 11.70
CA TYR A 497 11.47 1.38 10.36
C TYR A 497 12.46 2.53 10.10
N TYR A 498 12.12 3.79 10.41
CA TYR A 498 13.01 4.91 10.13
C TYR A 498 14.28 4.86 10.99
N SER A 499 14.16 4.44 12.26
CA SER A 499 15.34 4.24 13.12
C SER A 499 16.22 3.09 12.64
N PHE A 500 15.64 2.06 12.03
CA PHE A 500 16.38 0.92 11.50
C PHE A 500 17.24 1.31 10.28
N ILE A 501 16.71 2.17 9.40
CA ILE A 501 17.40 2.56 8.16
C ILE A 501 18.42 3.69 8.34
N GLU A 502 18.53 4.28 9.54
CA GLU A 502 19.52 5.32 9.83
C GLU A 502 20.95 4.84 9.50
N PRO A 503 21.82 5.70 8.92
CA PRO A 503 23.21 5.34 8.65
C PRO A 503 23.93 4.92 9.93
N THR A 504 24.77 3.89 9.85
CA THR A 504 25.54 3.43 11.01
C THR A 504 26.57 4.52 11.39
N PRO A 505 26.66 4.97 12.66
CA PRO A 505 27.67 5.95 13.06
C PRO A 505 29.06 5.40 12.76
N ARG A 506 29.80 6.05 11.86
CA ARG A 506 31.20 5.69 11.61
C ARG A 506 32.01 6.04 12.85
N SER A 507 32.55 5.03 13.53
CA SER A 507 33.61 5.26 14.51
C SER A 507 34.77 5.93 13.77
N ILE A 508 35.17 7.12 14.22
CA ILE A 508 36.24 7.92 13.62
C ILE A 508 37.56 7.17 13.87
N SER A 509 37.89 6.22 12.99
CA SER A 509 39.26 5.76 12.82
C SER A 509 39.99 6.82 12.01
N LYS A 510 40.95 7.48 12.66
CA LYS A 510 41.88 8.43 12.05
C LYS A 510 42.49 7.81 10.79
N GLU A 511 42.18 8.37 9.63
CA GLU A 511 43.04 8.24 8.46
C GLU A 511 43.86 9.52 8.26
N PRO A 512 45.06 9.39 7.68
CA PRO A 512 46.06 10.43 7.73
C PRO A 512 45.82 11.51 6.67
N ASP A 513 46.14 12.71 7.14
CA ASP A 513 46.36 13.96 6.44
C ASP A 513 46.85 13.81 4.98
N THR A 514 46.05 14.26 4.02
CA THR A 514 46.56 14.83 2.77
C THR A 514 45.72 16.05 2.39
N ASP A 515 46.18 17.17 2.93
CA ASP A 515 45.98 18.52 2.45
C ASP A 515 46.03 18.63 0.92
N LYS A 516 44.96 19.17 0.31
CA LYS A 516 45.03 20.10 -0.82
C LYS A 516 43.73 20.90 -0.90
N ARG A 517 43.82 22.11 -0.35
CA ARG A 517 42.90 23.24 -0.53
C ARG A 517 42.67 23.52 -2.01
N ASP A 518 41.44 23.88 -2.36
CA ASP A 518 41.20 25.23 -2.90
C ASP A 518 39.76 25.72 -2.68
N ASN A 519 39.68 27.03 -2.51
CA ASN A 519 38.65 27.83 -1.84
C ASN A 519 37.25 27.83 -2.49
N ILE A 520 36.21 27.69 -1.65
CA ILE A 520 34.84 28.10 -1.93
C ILE A 520 34.64 29.52 -1.35
N VAL A 521 34.15 30.45 -2.16
CA VAL A 521 33.62 31.75 -1.73
C VAL A 521 32.08 31.67 -1.75
N PRO A 522 31.37 32.18 -0.73
CA PRO A 522 29.91 32.14 -0.71
C PRO A 522 29.31 33.35 -1.44
N VAL A 523 28.32 33.12 -2.32
CA VAL A 523 27.53 34.21 -2.90
C VAL A 523 26.08 34.14 -2.41
N SER A 524 25.81 35.10 -1.53
CA SER A 524 24.56 35.80 -1.22
C SER A 524 23.38 35.62 -2.18
N HIS A 525 22.21 35.38 -1.58
CA HIS A 525 20.90 35.61 -2.17
C HIS A 525 20.73 37.03 -2.73
N ALA A 526 20.16 37.14 -3.94
CA ALA A 526 19.48 38.32 -4.42
C ALA A 526 18.24 37.91 -5.21
N LYS A 527 17.13 38.61 -4.94
CA LYS A 527 15.86 38.52 -5.67
C LYS A 527 16.01 39.13 -7.05
N THR A 528 15.41 38.52 -8.07
CA THR A 528 15.13 39.20 -9.35
C THR A 528 13.82 38.68 -9.93
N GLU A 529 13.02 39.62 -10.40
CA GLU A 529 11.73 39.49 -11.10
C GLU A 529 11.92 38.92 -12.53
N PRO A 530 10.83 38.57 -13.27
CA PRO A 530 10.88 37.54 -14.30
C PRO A 530 11.43 38.08 -15.62
N GLU A 531 12.57 37.54 -16.04
CA GLU A 531 13.06 37.72 -17.42
C GLU A 531 12.43 36.67 -18.33
N SER A 532 11.97 37.18 -19.47
CA SER A 532 11.28 36.51 -20.57
C SER A 532 11.96 35.23 -21.07
N LEU A 533 11.13 34.25 -21.41
CA LEU A 533 11.45 33.01 -22.13
C LEU A 533 12.39 33.27 -23.33
N PRO A 534 13.46 32.47 -23.51
CA PRO A 534 14.19 32.46 -24.77
C PRO A 534 13.35 31.75 -25.83
N THR A 535 12.77 32.54 -26.73
CA THR A 535 12.21 32.05 -27.99
C THR A 535 13.37 31.66 -28.91
N THR A 536 13.53 30.37 -29.18
CA THR A 536 14.42 29.86 -30.23
C THR A 536 13.64 29.70 -31.54
N PRO A 537 13.98 30.42 -32.62
CA PRO A 537 13.35 30.18 -33.92
C PRO A 537 14.16 29.23 -34.82
N SER A 538 13.40 28.35 -35.47
CA SER A 538 13.61 27.68 -36.75
C SER A 538 14.55 26.45 -36.82
N ILE A 539 13.98 25.27 -36.53
CA ILE A 539 14.38 24.02 -37.19
C ILE A 539 13.62 23.97 -38.52
N THR A 540 14.34 23.74 -39.61
CA THR A 540 13.79 23.58 -40.96
C THR A 540 12.75 22.43 -40.98
N THR A 541 11.49 22.84 -41.22
CA THR A 541 10.30 22.13 -41.72
C THR A 541 9.87 20.83 -41.03
N ASP A 542 8.81 21.00 -40.22
CA ASP A 542 7.67 20.09 -39.95
C ASP A 542 7.59 19.31 -38.63
N LEU A 543 8.50 19.48 -37.65
CA LEU A 543 8.32 18.86 -36.32
C LEU A 543 8.61 19.78 -35.13
N ASN A 544 7.61 20.02 -34.30
CA ASN A 544 7.72 20.79 -33.06
C ASN A 544 8.04 19.88 -31.85
N LEU A 545 9.32 19.81 -31.50
CA LEU A 545 9.80 19.00 -30.37
C LEU A 545 9.26 19.45 -29.00
N SER A 546 8.98 20.75 -28.83
CA SER A 546 8.42 21.27 -27.58
C SER A 546 6.99 20.81 -27.35
N SER A 547 6.25 20.50 -28.42
CA SER A 547 4.93 19.87 -28.34
C SER A 547 5.02 18.34 -28.32
N LEU A 548 5.95 17.75 -29.07
CA LEU A 548 6.11 16.29 -29.18
C LEU A 548 6.56 15.65 -27.87
N LEU A 549 7.64 16.13 -27.26
CA LEU A 549 8.29 15.43 -26.15
C LEU A 549 7.39 15.27 -24.91
N PRO A 550 6.64 16.30 -24.44
CA PRO A 550 5.67 16.13 -23.36
C PRO A 550 4.64 15.04 -23.63
N LEU A 551 4.09 15.03 -24.85
CA LEU A 551 3.07 14.07 -25.26
C LEU A 551 3.66 12.66 -25.39
N TRP A 552 4.85 12.55 -25.99
CA TRP A 552 5.56 11.30 -26.22
C TRP A 552 5.83 10.54 -24.92
N PHE A 553 6.33 11.21 -23.89
CA PHE A 553 6.57 10.55 -22.61
C PHE A 553 5.27 10.31 -21.86
N THR A 554 4.36 11.27 -21.84
CA THR A 554 3.12 11.16 -21.05
C THR A 554 2.16 10.09 -21.57
N GLN A 555 2.20 9.73 -22.86
CA GLN A 555 1.36 8.65 -23.41
C GLN A 555 1.48 7.34 -22.64
N CYS A 556 2.66 7.07 -22.05
CA CYS A 556 2.92 5.84 -21.31
C CYS A 556 2.01 5.68 -20.09
N CYS A 557 1.45 6.76 -19.54
CA CYS A 557 0.59 6.69 -18.35
C CYS A 557 -0.82 6.15 -18.63
N LEU A 558 -1.28 6.19 -19.89
CA LEU A 558 -2.71 6.11 -20.21
C LEU A 558 -3.38 4.84 -19.68
N LEU A 559 -2.70 3.70 -19.75
CA LEU A 559 -3.23 2.41 -19.32
C LEU A 559 -2.40 1.74 -18.21
N GLU A 560 -1.25 2.29 -17.81
CA GLU A 560 -0.34 1.64 -16.83
C GLU A 560 -0.97 1.45 -15.45
N SER A 561 -1.97 2.27 -15.09
CA SER A 561 -2.71 2.16 -13.83
C SER A 561 -3.86 1.16 -13.87
N PHE A 562 -4.14 0.53 -15.01
CA PHE A 562 -5.16 -0.51 -15.08
C PHE A 562 -4.72 -1.81 -14.37
N LEU A 563 -3.41 -2.07 -14.29
CA LEU A 563 -2.87 -3.36 -13.88
C LEU A 563 -2.68 -3.55 -12.36
N TYR A 564 -2.84 -2.51 -11.53
CA TYR A 564 -2.48 -2.62 -10.11
C TYR A 564 -3.30 -3.64 -9.31
N ALA A 565 -4.47 -4.04 -9.82
CA ALA A 565 -5.31 -5.08 -9.24
C ALA A 565 -5.35 -6.29 -10.19
N PRO A 566 -4.49 -7.32 -9.99
CA PRO A 566 -4.34 -8.46 -10.88
C PRO A 566 -5.65 -9.19 -11.23
N GLY A 567 -6.59 -9.27 -10.29
CA GLY A 567 -7.90 -9.87 -10.55
C GLY A 567 -8.77 -9.13 -11.59
N ARG A 568 -8.41 -7.91 -12.02
CA ARG A 568 -9.06 -7.19 -13.13
C ARG A 568 -8.50 -7.57 -14.49
N THR A 569 -7.34 -8.23 -14.52
CA THR A 569 -6.61 -8.48 -15.77
C THR A 569 -6.84 -9.87 -16.35
N THR A 570 -7.77 -10.64 -15.75
CA THR A 570 -8.08 -12.02 -16.12
C THR A 570 -9.03 -12.14 -17.31
N ASP A 571 -9.71 -11.06 -17.71
CA ASP A 571 -10.60 -11.03 -18.87
C ASP A 571 -9.87 -10.62 -20.16
N ALA A 572 -10.58 -10.67 -21.30
CA ALA A 572 -10.00 -10.38 -22.60
C ALA A 572 -9.49 -8.94 -22.73
N ILE A 573 -10.16 -7.96 -22.10
CA ILE A 573 -9.75 -6.56 -22.09
C ILE A 573 -8.46 -6.43 -21.28
N GLY A 574 -8.44 -6.96 -20.07
CA GLY A 574 -7.30 -6.91 -19.17
C GLY A 574 -6.06 -7.59 -19.76
N CYS A 575 -6.22 -8.78 -20.33
CA CYS A 575 -5.17 -9.48 -21.06
C CYS A 575 -4.62 -8.66 -22.23
N ALA A 576 -5.48 -7.99 -23.00
CA ALA A 576 -5.04 -7.12 -24.08
C ALA A 576 -4.30 -5.87 -23.58
N VAL A 577 -4.71 -5.29 -22.45
CA VAL A 577 -3.99 -4.18 -21.80
C VAL A 577 -2.60 -4.62 -21.32
N VAL A 578 -2.46 -5.83 -20.76
CA VAL A 578 -1.15 -6.38 -20.37
C VAL A 578 -0.23 -6.49 -21.59
N ARG A 579 -0.70 -7.08 -22.71
CA ARG A 579 0.09 -7.18 -23.94
C ARG A 579 0.46 -5.80 -24.50
N PHE A 580 -0.48 -4.86 -24.53
CA PHE A 580 -0.23 -3.48 -24.95
C PHE A 580 0.92 -2.84 -24.14
N LEU A 581 0.89 -2.95 -22.81
CA LEU A 581 1.91 -2.37 -21.94
C LEU A 581 3.26 -3.10 -21.99
N ARG A 582 3.25 -4.41 -22.27
CA ARG A 582 4.46 -5.18 -22.60
C ARG A 582 5.14 -4.62 -23.85
N PHE A 583 4.39 -4.42 -24.94
CA PHE A 583 4.93 -3.80 -26.16
C PHE A 583 5.40 -2.36 -25.93
N GLN A 584 4.65 -1.56 -25.18
CA GLN A 584 5.06 -0.21 -24.80
C GLN A 584 6.41 -0.19 -24.06
N SER A 585 6.68 -1.22 -23.26
CA SER A 585 7.92 -1.39 -22.49
C SER A 585 9.03 -2.12 -23.28
N GLY A 586 8.78 -2.44 -24.55
CA GLY A 586 9.75 -3.02 -25.47
C GLY A 586 9.88 -4.55 -25.41
N PHE A 587 8.97 -5.26 -24.74
CA PHE A 587 8.90 -6.72 -24.78
C PHE A 587 8.21 -7.17 -26.07
N GLU A 588 8.64 -8.28 -26.67
CA GLU A 588 8.18 -8.69 -28.00
C GLU A 588 7.52 -10.06 -28.04
N THR A 589 7.80 -10.88 -27.04
CA THR A 589 7.50 -12.31 -27.06
C THR A 589 6.07 -12.53 -26.59
N GLU A 590 5.23 -13.02 -27.50
CA GLU A 590 3.88 -13.56 -27.22
C GLU A 590 3.88 -15.11 -27.24
N HIS A 591 5.05 -15.73 -27.12
CA HIS A 591 5.18 -17.18 -27.21
C HIS A 591 4.73 -17.85 -25.90
N PRO A 592 4.17 -19.08 -25.93
CA PRO A 592 3.78 -19.83 -24.72
C PRO A 592 4.93 -20.24 -23.78
N ILE A 593 6.15 -19.73 -24.00
CA ILE A 593 7.33 -20.07 -23.20
C ILE A 593 7.64 -18.88 -22.29
N VAL A 594 7.82 -19.16 -21.01
CA VAL A 594 8.35 -18.19 -20.03
C VAL A 594 9.75 -17.79 -20.46
N THR A 595 9.96 -16.49 -20.65
CA THR A 595 11.22 -15.95 -21.17
C THR A 595 12.27 -15.77 -20.08
N GLY A 596 11.87 -15.57 -18.83
CA GLY A 596 12.81 -15.38 -17.71
C GLY A 596 13.84 -14.28 -18.00
N LYS A 597 15.12 -14.56 -17.75
CA LYS A 597 16.23 -13.60 -17.98
C LYS A 597 16.49 -13.22 -19.45
N ASP A 598 16.02 -13.99 -20.43
CA ASP A 598 16.43 -13.84 -21.83
C ASP A 598 15.87 -12.57 -22.49
N GLU A 599 14.65 -12.14 -22.12
CA GLU A 599 14.00 -10.98 -22.76
C GLU A 599 14.56 -9.62 -22.27
N TYR A 600 15.14 -9.58 -21.07
CA TYR A 600 15.79 -8.37 -20.53
C TYR A 600 17.29 -8.27 -20.83
N SER A 601 18.01 -9.38 -21.00
CA SER A 601 19.48 -9.35 -21.19
C SER A 601 19.92 -8.55 -22.42
N ASP A 602 19.02 -8.31 -23.38
CA ASP A 602 19.27 -7.54 -24.62
C ASP A 602 18.64 -6.13 -24.59
N THR A 603 18.71 -5.45 -23.44
CA THR A 603 18.13 -4.09 -23.24
C THR A 603 18.54 -3.06 -24.29
N ALA A 604 19.73 -3.18 -24.86
CA ALA A 604 20.23 -2.26 -25.90
C ALA A 604 19.47 -2.41 -27.23
N GLU A 605 18.88 -3.58 -27.48
CA GLU A 605 18.13 -3.87 -28.71
C GLU A 605 16.61 -3.89 -28.49
N ASN A 606 16.17 -4.05 -27.23
CA ASN A 606 14.77 -4.18 -26.83
C ASN A 606 14.13 -2.87 -26.30
N GLY A 607 14.44 -1.72 -26.91
CA GLY A 607 13.91 -0.42 -26.47
C GLY A 607 12.38 -0.30 -26.55
N GLY A 608 11.77 0.32 -25.55
CA GLY A 608 10.36 0.71 -25.51
C GLY A 608 10.14 2.20 -25.83
N ILE A 609 8.91 2.69 -25.63
CA ILE A 609 8.52 4.08 -25.95
C ILE A 609 9.38 5.11 -25.22
N VAL A 610 9.71 4.87 -23.96
CA VAL A 610 10.59 5.76 -23.17
C VAL A 610 12.00 5.80 -23.76
N ASP A 611 12.55 4.65 -24.17
CA ASP A 611 13.90 4.56 -24.73
C ASP A 611 14.03 5.34 -26.04
N PHE A 612 13.02 5.24 -26.92
CA PHE A 612 12.94 6.06 -28.13
C PHE A 612 12.88 7.56 -27.81
N GLY A 613 12.11 7.95 -26.79
CA GLY A 613 12.06 9.35 -26.34
C GLY A 613 13.42 9.86 -25.84
N LEU A 614 14.16 9.02 -25.12
CA LEU A 614 15.52 9.33 -24.66
C LEU A 614 16.52 9.38 -25.83
N GLU A 615 16.37 8.53 -26.85
CA GLU A 615 17.13 8.61 -28.10
C GLU A 615 16.89 9.94 -28.82
N MET A 616 15.61 10.34 -28.99
CA MET A 616 15.25 11.64 -29.58
C MET A 616 15.93 12.79 -28.81
N LEU A 617 15.88 12.77 -27.48
CA LEU A 617 16.51 13.80 -26.65
C LEU A 617 18.04 13.84 -26.83
N ARG A 618 18.71 12.69 -26.89
CA ARG A 618 20.17 12.61 -27.11
C ARG A 618 20.58 13.17 -28.47
N LEU A 619 19.84 12.82 -29.52
CA LEU A 619 20.11 13.27 -30.89
C LEU A 619 19.82 14.77 -31.08
N VAL A 620 18.78 15.29 -30.44
CA VAL A 620 18.48 16.72 -30.43
C VAL A 620 19.53 17.50 -29.66
N SER A 621 19.96 17.01 -28.49
CA SER A 621 21.00 17.65 -27.68
C SER A 621 22.37 17.66 -28.36
N SER A 622 22.72 16.63 -29.13
CA SER A 622 23.99 16.58 -29.86
C SER A 622 24.01 17.47 -31.11
N ALA A 623 22.83 17.78 -31.68
CA ALA A 623 22.69 18.69 -32.82
C ALA A 623 22.61 20.18 -32.41
N SER A 624 22.40 20.49 -31.12
CA SER A 624 22.33 21.86 -30.59
C SER A 624 23.69 22.36 -30.11
N THR A 625 23.97 23.66 -30.27
CA THR A 625 25.18 24.31 -29.77
C THR A 625 25.21 24.44 -28.25
N SER A 626 24.07 24.28 -27.58
CA SER A 626 23.94 24.19 -26.13
C SER A 626 23.56 22.76 -25.73
N SER A 627 24.42 22.04 -25.00
CA SER A 627 24.09 20.72 -24.48
C SER A 627 23.00 20.84 -23.41
N LEU A 628 21.76 20.53 -23.75
CA LEU A 628 20.68 20.47 -22.78
C LEU A 628 20.76 19.16 -22.00
N PRO A 629 20.77 19.19 -20.65
CA PRO A 629 20.82 17.98 -19.85
C PRO A 629 19.54 17.17 -20.07
N ILE A 630 19.66 15.84 -20.20
CA ILE A 630 18.50 14.95 -20.32
C ILE A 630 17.67 15.06 -19.03
N PRO A 631 16.33 15.26 -19.11
CA PRO A 631 15.47 15.27 -17.92
C PRO A 631 15.61 13.97 -17.12
N LEU A 632 15.57 14.08 -15.78
CA LEU A 632 15.71 12.93 -14.88
C LEU A 632 14.45 12.07 -14.83
N ASP A 633 13.29 12.70 -15.00
CA ASP A 633 11.97 12.11 -14.88
C ASP A 633 10.92 12.91 -15.69
N LEU A 634 9.68 12.45 -15.68
CA LEU A 634 8.56 13.13 -16.35
C LEU A 634 8.30 14.52 -15.77
N HIS A 635 8.48 14.71 -14.46
CA HIS A 635 8.24 16.01 -13.81
C HIS A 635 9.23 17.08 -14.32
N SER A 636 10.51 16.74 -14.39
CA SER A 636 11.57 17.58 -14.92
C SER A 636 11.35 17.88 -16.41
N LEU A 637 10.83 16.91 -17.16
CA LEU A 637 10.49 17.06 -18.57
C LEU A 637 9.34 18.05 -18.77
N LEU A 638 8.24 17.90 -18.02
CA LEU A 638 7.07 18.79 -18.10
C LEU A 638 7.36 20.18 -17.52
N SER A 639 8.29 20.31 -16.60
CA SER A 639 8.76 21.62 -16.11
C SER A 639 9.52 22.38 -17.20
N ARG A 640 10.23 21.65 -18.07
CA ARG A 640 10.96 22.24 -19.19
C ARG A 640 10.07 22.54 -20.39
N TRP A 641 9.12 21.64 -20.67
CA TRP A 641 8.14 21.79 -21.75
C TRP A 641 6.73 21.60 -21.18
N PRO A 642 6.15 22.67 -20.60
CA PRO A 642 4.81 22.62 -20.04
C PRO A 642 3.76 22.22 -21.09
N CYS A 643 2.87 21.30 -20.73
CA CYS A 643 1.81 20.82 -21.60
C CYS A 643 0.54 20.52 -20.78
N GLU A 644 -0.49 21.35 -20.94
CA GLU A 644 -1.78 21.19 -20.25
C GLU A 644 -2.44 19.85 -20.59
N PHE A 645 -2.32 19.41 -21.85
CA PHE A 645 -2.87 18.12 -22.26
C PHE A 645 -2.18 16.94 -21.57
N ALA A 646 -0.86 16.99 -21.39
CA ALA A 646 -0.13 15.99 -20.63
C ALA A 646 -0.61 15.93 -19.17
N MET A 647 -0.85 17.08 -18.54
CA MET A 647 -1.42 17.13 -17.18
C MET A 647 -2.84 16.52 -17.13
N MET A 648 -3.65 16.75 -18.16
CA MET A 648 -4.97 16.12 -18.28
C MET A 648 -4.87 14.60 -18.47
N MET A 649 -3.93 14.10 -19.28
CA MET A 649 -3.69 12.67 -19.46
C MET A 649 -3.34 12.00 -18.12
N LEU A 650 -2.42 12.59 -17.35
CA LEU A 650 -2.05 12.10 -16.01
C LEU A 650 -3.25 12.08 -15.05
N LYS A 651 -4.09 13.12 -15.09
CA LYS A 651 -5.30 13.20 -14.28
C LYS A 651 -6.31 12.10 -14.64
N LEU A 652 -6.60 11.91 -15.93
CA LEU A 652 -7.52 10.87 -16.38
C LEU A 652 -6.98 9.47 -16.07
N ALA A 653 -5.68 9.24 -16.29
CA ALA A 653 -4.99 7.99 -16.01
C ALA A 653 -4.87 7.66 -14.51
N SER A 654 -5.17 8.62 -13.62
CA SER A 654 -5.27 8.36 -12.18
C SER A 654 -6.56 7.64 -11.78
N SER A 655 -7.55 7.57 -12.69
CA SER A 655 -8.79 6.82 -12.53
C SER A 655 -9.12 6.02 -13.81
N PRO A 656 -8.30 5.01 -14.14
CA PRO A 656 -8.40 4.28 -15.40
C PRO A 656 -9.67 3.47 -15.59
N ILE A 657 -10.33 3.00 -14.52
CA ILE A 657 -11.58 2.25 -14.61
C ILE A 657 -12.72 3.18 -15.04
N GLN A 658 -12.85 4.34 -14.38
CA GLN A 658 -13.87 5.33 -14.73
C GLN A 658 -13.63 5.96 -16.11
N ASN A 659 -12.36 6.15 -16.50
CA ASN A 659 -12.00 6.82 -17.75
C ASN A 659 -11.59 5.87 -18.88
N PHE A 660 -11.87 4.56 -18.76
CA PHE A 660 -11.33 3.54 -19.67
C PHE A 660 -11.56 3.85 -21.14
N GLY A 661 -12.78 4.22 -21.53
CA GLY A 661 -13.10 4.55 -22.93
C GLY A 661 -12.26 5.73 -23.45
N ILE A 662 -12.17 6.82 -22.70
CA ILE A 662 -11.38 8.01 -23.07
C ILE A 662 -9.91 7.63 -23.22
N LEU A 663 -9.34 6.91 -22.24
CA LEU A 663 -7.94 6.51 -22.23
C LEU A 663 -7.63 5.57 -23.40
N LEU A 664 -8.52 4.62 -23.70
CA LEU A 664 -8.41 3.75 -24.87
C LEU A 664 -8.41 4.53 -26.19
N GLY A 665 -9.26 5.55 -26.31
CA GLY A 665 -9.30 6.45 -27.46
C GLY A 665 -8.02 7.26 -27.62
N MET A 666 -7.52 7.83 -26.51
CA MET A 666 -6.24 8.54 -26.51
C MET A 666 -5.10 7.62 -26.92
N SER A 667 -5.00 6.42 -26.33
CA SER A 667 -3.99 5.43 -26.67
C SER A 667 -4.00 5.08 -28.16
N MET A 668 -5.18 4.95 -28.77
CA MET A 668 -5.28 4.70 -30.22
C MET A 668 -4.71 5.87 -31.04
N ALA A 669 -5.03 7.11 -30.69
CA ALA A 669 -4.49 8.27 -31.40
C ALA A 669 -2.95 8.37 -31.24
N PHE A 670 -2.42 8.00 -30.07
CA PHE A 670 -0.98 7.96 -29.84
C PHE A 670 -0.24 6.90 -30.65
N LEU A 671 -0.90 5.82 -31.09
CA LEU A 671 -0.30 4.89 -32.05
C LEU A 671 -0.06 5.55 -33.41
N GLU A 672 -0.93 6.44 -33.85
CA GLU A 672 -0.68 7.23 -35.06
C GLU A 672 0.52 8.17 -34.87
N LEU A 673 0.69 8.74 -33.68
CA LEU A 673 1.89 9.52 -33.37
C LEU A 673 3.15 8.65 -33.48
N GLN A 674 3.12 7.43 -32.92
CA GLN A 674 4.23 6.48 -33.01
C GLN A 674 4.54 6.11 -34.47
N GLU A 675 3.52 5.84 -35.29
CA GLU A 675 3.67 5.55 -36.72
C GLU A 675 4.28 6.74 -37.47
N MET A 676 3.74 7.95 -37.30
CA MET A 676 4.27 9.17 -37.92
C MET A 676 5.73 9.44 -37.55
N VAL A 677 6.11 9.20 -36.29
CA VAL A 677 7.50 9.32 -35.83
C VAL A 677 8.39 8.25 -36.47
N SER A 678 7.89 7.01 -36.62
CA SER A 678 8.64 5.91 -37.23
C SER A 678 8.91 6.10 -38.73
N GLU A 679 8.00 6.79 -39.44
CA GLU A 679 8.11 7.08 -40.87
C GLU A 679 8.86 8.40 -41.16
N PHE A 680 9.14 9.19 -40.11
CA PHE A 680 9.73 10.51 -40.25
C PHE A 680 11.13 10.41 -40.87
N SER A 681 11.25 10.77 -42.14
CA SER A 681 12.43 10.48 -42.99
C SER A 681 13.67 11.32 -42.66
N SER A 682 13.67 12.07 -41.55
CA SER A 682 14.82 12.85 -41.11
C SER A 682 15.72 11.98 -40.22
N PRO A 683 17.01 11.77 -40.57
CA PRO A 683 17.95 10.95 -39.80
C PRO A 683 18.34 11.55 -38.43
N ARG A 684 17.57 12.53 -37.93
CA ARG A 684 17.82 13.29 -36.70
C ARG A 684 16.93 12.90 -35.51
N LEU A 685 15.82 12.18 -35.73
CA LEU A 685 14.87 11.91 -34.65
C LEU A 685 15.07 10.53 -34.01
N LEU A 686 15.17 9.48 -34.83
CA LEU A 686 15.50 8.12 -34.43
C LEU A 686 16.45 7.50 -35.46
N CYS A 687 17.29 6.56 -35.05
CA CYS A 687 18.08 5.77 -35.99
C CYS A 687 17.18 4.79 -36.78
N PRO A 688 17.64 4.27 -37.94
CA PRO A 688 16.84 3.37 -38.76
C PRO A 688 16.34 2.12 -38.01
N LYS A 689 17.19 1.51 -37.16
CA LYS A 689 16.83 0.33 -36.36
C LYS A 689 15.70 0.65 -35.36
N SER A 690 15.81 1.77 -34.65
CA SER A 690 14.78 2.23 -33.71
C SER A 690 13.47 2.58 -34.41
N SER A 691 13.54 3.16 -35.61
CA SER A 691 12.36 3.51 -36.41
C SER A 691 11.58 2.27 -36.85
N GLU A 692 12.28 1.27 -37.40
CA GLU A 692 11.67 -0.02 -37.77
C GLU A 692 11.05 -0.74 -36.55
N ARG A 693 11.77 -0.72 -35.43
CA ARG A 693 11.29 -1.30 -34.17
C ARG A 693 10.02 -0.61 -33.66
N LEU A 694 9.99 0.73 -33.66
CA LEU A 694 8.81 1.50 -33.27
C LEU A 694 7.59 1.15 -34.13
N ALA A 695 7.76 1.05 -35.45
CA ALA A 695 6.70 0.65 -36.37
C ALA A 695 6.18 -0.78 -36.11
N ALA A 696 7.06 -1.71 -35.72
CA ALA A 696 6.66 -3.05 -35.32
C ALA A 696 5.85 -3.04 -34.01
N LEU A 697 6.31 -2.30 -33.00
CA LEU A 697 5.62 -2.18 -31.71
C LEU A 697 4.27 -1.47 -31.83
N ALA A 698 4.16 -0.42 -32.66
CA ALA A 698 2.90 0.30 -32.89
C ALA A 698 1.82 -0.63 -33.46
N ARG A 699 2.18 -1.49 -34.43
CA ARG A 699 1.26 -2.48 -35.02
C ARG A 699 0.78 -3.53 -34.02
N LYS A 700 1.67 -4.04 -33.15
CA LYS A 700 1.29 -4.99 -32.09
C LYS A 700 0.40 -4.34 -31.03
N GLN A 701 0.73 -3.11 -30.62
CA GLN A 701 -0.11 -2.32 -29.72
C GLN A 701 -1.50 -2.07 -30.32
N TYR A 702 -1.59 -1.75 -31.62
CA TYR A 702 -2.87 -1.56 -32.32
C TYR A 702 -3.78 -2.78 -32.22
N GLN A 703 -3.23 -3.97 -32.47
CA GLN A 703 -3.98 -5.24 -32.34
C GLN A 703 -4.54 -5.43 -30.91
N CYS A 704 -3.77 -5.05 -29.89
CA CYS A 704 -4.24 -5.11 -28.50
C CYS A 704 -5.40 -4.14 -28.24
N LEU A 705 -5.29 -2.89 -28.69
CA LEU A 705 -6.35 -1.89 -28.50
C LEU A 705 -7.63 -2.24 -29.29
N GLN A 706 -7.51 -2.90 -30.44
CA GLN A 706 -8.64 -3.44 -31.19
C GLN A 706 -9.38 -4.52 -30.38
N VAL A 707 -8.65 -5.44 -29.73
CA VAL A 707 -9.27 -6.44 -28.83
C VAL A 707 -10.04 -5.75 -27.71
N CYS A 708 -9.46 -4.71 -27.08
CA CYS A 708 -10.16 -3.93 -26.06
C CYS A 708 -11.48 -3.34 -26.59
N LEU A 709 -11.45 -2.69 -27.76
CA LEU A 709 -12.61 -2.04 -28.35
C LEU A 709 -13.72 -3.04 -28.73
N GLN A 710 -13.34 -4.20 -29.28
CA GLN A 710 -14.27 -5.26 -29.68
C GLN A 710 -15.00 -5.91 -28.49
N HIS A 711 -14.38 -5.91 -27.30
CA HIS A 711 -14.97 -6.48 -26.09
C HIS A 711 -15.78 -5.48 -25.27
N ILE A 712 -15.88 -4.21 -25.70
CA ILE A 712 -16.84 -3.26 -25.14
C ILE A 712 -18.23 -3.56 -25.74
N PRO A 713 -19.25 -3.85 -24.91
CA PRO A 713 -20.59 -4.19 -25.41
C PRO A 713 -21.21 -3.10 -26.30
N ASP A 714 -22.02 -3.52 -27.27
CA ASP A 714 -22.78 -2.60 -28.12
C ASP A 714 -23.71 -1.70 -27.29
N GLY A 715 -23.72 -0.40 -27.59
CA GLY A 715 -24.53 0.60 -26.86
C GLY A 715 -23.94 1.05 -25.52
N ASP A 716 -22.76 0.54 -25.12
CA ASP A 716 -22.03 1.00 -23.94
C ASP A 716 -21.45 2.41 -24.16
N GLY A 717 -21.58 3.29 -23.16
CA GLY A 717 -21.10 4.67 -23.22
C GLY A 717 -19.59 4.80 -23.48
N ARG A 718 -18.81 3.76 -23.17
CA ARG A 718 -17.36 3.71 -23.41
C ARG A 718 -17.00 3.85 -24.89
N HIS A 719 -17.88 3.47 -25.83
CA HIS A 719 -17.68 3.72 -27.27
C HIS A 719 -17.70 5.22 -27.60
N SER A 720 -18.63 5.99 -27.00
CA SER A 720 -18.66 7.44 -27.17
C SER A 720 -17.45 8.11 -26.52
N ASP A 721 -17.04 7.61 -25.35
CA ASP A 721 -15.85 8.10 -24.65
C ASP A 721 -14.57 7.82 -25.44
N TYR A 722 -14.49 6.67 -26.12
CA TYR A 722 -13.41 6.32 -27.03
C TYR A 722 -13.25 7.35 -28.15
N HIS A 723 -14.33 7.67 -28.87
CA HIS A 723 -14.27 8.69 -29.93
C HIS A 723 -13.88 10.07 -29.39
N ARG A 724 -14.36 10.43 -28.19
CA ARG A 724 -14.00 11.70 -27.54
C ARG A 724 -12.50 11.73 -27.20
N GLY A 725 -11.99 10.69 -26.55
CA GLY A 725 -10.56 10.58 -26.18
C GLY A 725 -9.64 10.59 -27.39
N TYR A 726 -10.01 9.86 -28.45
CA TYR A 726 -9.28 9.86 -29.73
C TYR A 726 -9.24 11.27 -30.34
N GLY A 727 -10.39 11.94 -30.47
CA GLY A 727 -10.44 13.29 -31.04
C GLY A 727 -9.64 14.33 -30.24
N MET A 728 -9.69 14.24 -28.90
CA MET A 728 -8.90 15.09 -28.01
C MET A 728 -7.39 14.92 -28.23
N ALA A 729 -6.89 13.68 -28.22
CA ALA A 729 -5.47 13.39 -28.43
C ALA A 729 -5.02 13.73 -29.86
N LYS A 730 -5.84 13.40 -30.88
CA LYS A 730 -5.52 13.69 -32.27
C LYS A 730 -5.32 15.19 -32.53
N ALA A 731 -6.17 16.03 -31.93
CA ALA A 731 -6.05 17.48 -32.06
C ALA A 731 -4.74 18.04 -31.51
N GLU A 732 -4.19 17.44 -30.44
CA GLU A 732 -2.89 17.84 -29.87
C GLU A 732 -1.71 17.25 -30.66
N ILE A 733 -1.81 16.01 -31.10
CA ILE A 733 -0.82 15.34 -31.94
C ILE A 733 -0.61 16.13 -33.24
N ASP A 734 -1.68 16.60 -33.87
CA ASP A 734 -1.60 17.43 -35.08
C ASP A 734 -0.76 18.70 -34.89
N LYS A 735 -0.72 19.28 -33.68
CA LYS A 735 0.09 20.47 -33.38
C LYS A 735 1.59 20.17 -33.39
N CYS A 736 2.00 18.91 -33.22
CA CYS A 736 3.39 18.50 -33.34
C CYS A 736 3.92 18.65 -34.76
N PHE A 737 3.05 18.55 -35.78
CA PHE A 737 3.42 18.48 -37.19
C PHE A 737 2.96 19.69 -38.03
N LYS A 738 2.18 20.62 -37.46
CA LYS A 738 1.78 21.86 -38.14
C LYS A 738 2.85 22.93 -37.95
N GLY A 739 3.49 23.37 -39.04
CA GLY A 739 4.34 24.55 -39.04
C GLY A 739 3.57 25.78 -38.54
N THR A 740 4.18 26.58 -37.66
CA THR A 740 3.64 27.88 -37.26
C THR A 740 3.45 28.74 -38.50
N VAL A 741 2.22 28.83 -38.99
CA VAL A 741 1.84 29.86 -39.97
C VAL A 741 2.04 31.18 -39.25
N SER A 742 2.99 31.96 -39.75
CA SER A 742 3.29 33.31 -39.29
C SER A 742 2.05 34.16 -39.50
N GLU A 743 1.53 34.77 -38.43
CA GLU A 743 0.75 36.00 -38.54
C GLU A 743 1.67 37.22 -38.41
#